data_AF-A0A7W4IA18-F1
#
_entry.id   AF-A0A7W4IA18-F1
#
_cell.length_a   1.000
_cell.length_b   1.000
_cell.length_c   1.000
_cell.angle_alpha   90.00
_cell.angle_beta   90.00
_cell.angle_gamma   90.00
#
_symmetry.space_group_name_H-M   'P 1'
#
loop_
_entity.id
_entity.type
_entity.pdbx_description
1 polymer ?
#
loop_
_entity_poly.entity_id
_entity_poly.type
_entity_poly.pdbx_seq_one_letter_code
_entity_poly.pdbx_strand_id
1 'polypeptide(L)'
;MGRIALSRRHALAGAGGLLLAAMLPRGPARAGTRIVEDQTGPFAPNAFVRIAPDDGITLILPNVEMGQGIYTGEAMLIAEELDVGLEQIQIEAAPPDDAYVTKLIGIQATGGSTSTIATWTSLREAGAVARTLLVRAAADRWQVDPASCQTEAGMVRHVPTGRTLSYGELAVEAAALPLPAGPVALRDPSTFRLIGHAQHRLDGPAKVDGTAVFGIDIQQPGMKIGTVAACPVMGGVLLHVDDSAARRVPGVRDVLTIGNAVCVVGDHYWAARKGLEALTITWDEGVNATVSTGTVYNQLHEALQGPAVVAHAKGDAKGAIARAAIRVEAVYQQPLLAHATMEPINCTIHVTPERCDIWVGTQVPMRARDSAAEVTGLPKEKVFLHNQYIGGGFGRRLEHEYVTQAAQFARQVSYPLKIIWSREEDLTLDRYRPAYVDRLVGGLDAHGNLVALSHRIVGPAVVARWAPEALLPNGVDDDLLLAAVETPYAIPAMFLDYARREAPGVVTAWWRGVGGTRGVFVIESFIDELAAAAKADPVAFRRRMTGDHPRARAVLDLAAEKAEWGSKLPPGGGRGVALQYVFGSYLATVMEVEMSDGGTVLVRRAVVAADCGRVVNPDQVVAQIEGGLIFGLSAALFNEVTLENGRVREKNFNTYRVLRMNESPAIEVHLIDSAEDPGGIGETGTAAAAAAAANAMAATGRRYRRLPLTGTQA
;
A
#
# COMPACT_ATOMS: atom_id res chain seq x y z
N MET A 1 -50.32 -3.19 -35.10
CA MET A 1 -50.12 -2.59 -33.77
C MET A 1 -50.08 -3.71 -32.74
N GLY A 2 -49.11 -3.69 -31.82
CA GLY A 2 -49.11 -4.53 -30.62
C GLY A 2 -48.03 -5.64 -30.59
N ARG A 3 -46.89 -5.33 -29.95
CA ARG A 3 -45.92 -6.29 -29.39
C ARG A 3 -46.36 -6.67 -27.97
N ILE A 4 -46.17 -7.92 -27.56
CA ILE A 4 -45.96 -8.31 -26.15
C ILE A 4 -44.84 -9.36 -26.09
N ALA A 5 -43.92 -9.17 -25.15
CA ALA A 5 -42.68 -9.90 -24.91
C ALA A 5 -42.88 -11.13 -24.01
N LEU A 6 -42.00 -12.14 -24.14
CA LEU A 6 -41.82 -13.24 -23.20
C LEU A 6 -40.35 -13.30 -22.74
N SER A 7 -40.17 -13.28 -21.42
CA SER A 7 -38.88 -13.18 -20.72
C SER A 7 -38.15 -14.52 -20.58
N ARG A 8 -36.82 -14.45 -20.65
CA ARG A 8 -35.86 -15.53 -20.41
C ARG A 8 -35.73 -15.88 -18.91
N ARG A 9 -36.49 -16.85 -18.42
CA ARG A 9 -36.14 -17.69 -17.26
C ARG A 9 -36.74 -19.07 -17.50
N HIS A 10 -35.95 -20.11 -17.25
CA HIS A 10 -36.20 -21.55 -17.45
C HIS A 10 -35.78 -22.12 -18.82
N ALA A 11 -34.49 -22.41 -18.96
CA ALA A 11 -34.05 -23.61 -19.66
C ALA A 11 -32.65 -24.00 -19.17
N LEU A 12 -32.50 -25.30 -18.85
CA LEU A 12 -31.27 -26.06 -18.59
C LEU A 12 -30.95 -26.36 -17.11
N ALA A 13 -31.80 -27.24 -16.56
CA ALA A 13 -31.35 -28.31 -15.68
C ALA A 13 -31.16 -29.59 -16.52
N GLY A 14 -30.01 -30.28 -16.34
CA GLY A 14 -29.87 -31.72 -16.59
C GLY A 14 -29.26 -32.20 -17.92
N ALA A 15 -27.98 -32.59 -17.88
CA ALA A 15 -27.29 -33.72 -18.55
C ALA A 15 -25.78 -33.40 -18.58
N GLY A 16 -24.88 -34.06 -17.84
CA GLY A 16 -24.53 -35.48 -17.96
C GLY A 16 -23.20 -35.58 -18.72
N GLY A 17 -22.09 -35.77 -18.00
CA GLY A 17 -20.72 -35.58 -18.52
C GLY A 17 -20.13 -36.72 -19.35
N LEU A 18 -18.90 -36.50 -19.85
CA LEU A 18 -17.89 -37.55 -20.02
C LEU A 18 -16.47 -36.95 -20.11
N LEU A 19 -15.63 -37.36 -19.16
CA LEU A 19 -14.17 -37.19 -19.14
C LEU A 19 -13.50 -38.27 -20.01
N LEU A 20 -12.41 -37.92 -20.68
CA LEU A 20 -11.40 -38.88 -21.15
C LEU A 20 -10.05 -38.47 -20.57
N ALA A 21 -9.68 -39.14 -19.49
CA ALA A 21 -8.38 -39.05 -18.82
C ALA A 21 -7.35 -39.88 -19.59
N ALA A 22 -6.19 -39.28 -19.89
CA ALA A 22 -4.99 -40.01 -20.27
C ALA A 22 -3.99 -39.95 -19.10
N MET A 23 -3.68 -41.11 -18.54
CA MET A 23 -2.72 -41.34 -17.48
C MET A 23 -1.27 -41.21 -17.96
N LEU A 24 -0.41 -40.49 -17.23
CA LEU A 24 1.05 -40.69 -17.22
C LEU A 24 1.62 -40.45 -15.79
N PRO A 25 2.78 -41.05 -15.43
CA PRO A 25 3.08 -41.49 -14.07
C PRO A 25 3.63 -40.41 -13.14
N ARG A 26 3.34 -40.60 -11.84
CA ARG A 26 3.83 -39.84 -10.69
C ARG A 26 5.37 -39.86 -10.61
N GLY A 27 5.98 -38.68 -10.69
CA GLY A 27 7.35 -38.39 -10.25
C GLY A 27 7.36 -37.48 -9.01
N PRO A 28 8.49 -37.33 -8.31
CA PRO A 28 8.52 -36.65 -7.01
C PRO A 28 8.22 -35.16 -7.17
N ALA A 29 7.41 -34.63 -6.25
CA ALA A 29 6.95 -33.25 -6.24
C ALA A 29 8.14 -32.27 -6.21
N ARG A 30 8.32 -31.52 -7.29
CA ARG A 30 9.03 -30.25 -7.27
C ARG A 30 7.99 -29.15 -7.04
N ALA A 31 8.24 -28.32 -6.04
CA ALA A 31 7.49 -27.11 -5.75
C ALA A 31 7.54 -26.20 -7.00
N GLY A 32 6.46 -26.27 -7.78
CA GLY A 32 6.12 -25.34 -8.84
C GLY A 32 4.65 -25.04 -8.63
N THR A 33 4.34 -23.76 -8.46
CA THR A 33 2.99 -23.21 -8.32
C THR A 33 2.05 -23.85 -9.34
N ARG A 34 1.20 -24.79 -8.87
CA ARG A 34 0.03 -25.22 -9.62
C ARG A 34 -0.92 -24.04 -9.60
N ILE A 35 -0.97 -23.30 -10.71
CA ILE A 35 -2.12 -22.46 -11.03
C ILE A 35 -3.26 -23.45 -11.27
N VAL A 36 -4.12 -23.59 -10.28
CA VAL A 36 -5.29 -24.45 -10.36
C VAL A 36 -6.33 -23.69 -11.20
N GLU A 37 -6.25 -23.82 -12.52
CA GLU A 37 -7.45 -23.79 -13.38
C GLU A 37 -8.28 -25.04 -13.05
N ASP A 38 -8.85 -25.05 -11.83
CA ASP A 38 -9.88 -26.00 -11.43
C ASP A 38 -10.82 -25.22 -10.51
N GLN A 39 -11.83 -24.58 -11.12
CA GLN A 39 -12.95 -23.96 -10.40
C GLN A 39 -13.81 -25.01 -9.65
N THR A 40 -13.35 -26.25 -9.49
CA THR A 40 -14.10 -27.36 -8.92
C THR A 40 -13.48 -27.87 -7.63
N GLY A 41 -13.49 -27.03 -6.59
CA GLY A 41 -13.78 -27.55 -5.25
C GLY A 41 -15.30 -27.71 -5.14
N PRO A 42 -15.86 -28.86 -4.69
CA PRO A 42 -17.31 -29.05 -4.67
C PRO A 42 -18.01 -28.07 -3.72
N PHE A 43 -17.34 -27.58 -2.67
CA PHE A 43 -17.91 -26.56 -1.78
C PHE A 43 -17.19 -25.21 -1.89
N ALA A 44 -17.87 -24.24 -2.51
CA ALA A 44 -17.45 -22.85 -2.60
C ALA A 44 -18.66 -21.93 -2.28
N PRO A 45 -18.99 -21.71 -0.99
CA PRO A 45 -20.19 -20.97 -0.58
C PRO A 45 -20.12 -19.46 -0.89
N ASN A 46 -18.93 -18.97 -1.19
CA ASN A 46 -18.63 -17.59 -1.59
C ASN A 46 -17.28 -17.56 -2.33
N ALA A 47 -16.82 -16.37 -2.72
CA ALA A 47 -15.60 -16.19 -3.50
C ALA A 47 -14.28 -16.41 -2.72
N PHE A 48 -14.34 -16.59 -1.39
CA PHE A 48 -13.17 -16.58 -0.50
C PHE A 48 -12.82 -17.95 0.08
N VAL A 49 -13.77 -18.89 0.15
CA VAL A 49 -13.59 -20.20 0.79
C VAL A 49 -13.84 -21.31 -0.21
N ARG A 50 -12.90 -22.24 -0.33
CA ARG A 50 -13.04 -23.48 -1.08
C ARG A 50 -12.64 -24.65 -0.20
N ILE A 51 -13.51 -25.67 -0.09
CA ILE A 51 -13.22 -26.90 0.65
C ILE A 51 -13.41 -28.10 -0.27
N ALA A 52 -12.36 -28.90 -0.38
CA ALA A 52 -12.34 -30.12 -1.17
C ALA A 52 -12.76 -31.35 -0.32
N PRO A 53 -13.26 -32.45 -0.95
CA PRO A 53 -13.70 -33.63 -0.22
C PRO A 53 -12.58 -34.37 0.52
N ASP A 54 -11.33 -34.08 0.18
CA ASP A 54 -10.12 -34.60 0.83
C ASP A 54 -9.62 -33.69 1.97
N ASP A 55 -10.51 -32.84 2.50
CA ASP A 55 -10.23 -31.86 3.56
C ASP A 55 -9.27 -30.73 3.17
N GLY A 56 -8.95 -30.57 1.87
CA GLY A 56 -8.20 -29.43 1.37
C GLY A 56 -8.99 -28.12 1.53
N ILE A 57 -8.56 -27.23 2.42
CA ILE A 57 -9.16 -25.89 2.63
C ILE A 57 -8.28 -24.85 1.93
N THR A 58 -8.83 -24.16 0.93
CA THR A 58 -8.17 -23.03 0.26
C THR A 58 -8.92 -21.73 0.57
N LEU A 59 -8.17 -20.70 0.97
CA LEU A 59 -8.66 -19.34 1.15
C LEU A 59 -8.17 -18.46 0.00
N ILE A 60 -9.08 -17.81 -0.69
CA ILE A 60 -8.79 -16.88 -1.78
C ILE A 60 -8.82 -15.45 -1.24
N LEU A 61 -7.69 -14.76 -1.30
CA LEU A 61 -7.46 -13.53 -0.55
C LEU A 61 -7.52 -12.30 -1.49
N PRO A 62 -8.41 -11.32 -1.21
CA PRO A 62 -8.70 -10.20 -2.12
C PRO A 62 -7.56 -9.17 -2.22
N ASN A 63 -6.76 -9.02 -1.17
CA ASN A 63 -5.71 -8.01 -1.08
C ASN A 63 -4.32 -8.64 -1.27
N VAL A 64 -3.36 -7.87 -1.81
CA VAL A 64 -2.09 -8.39 -2.32
C VAL A 64 -0.97 -8.27 -1.29
N GLU A 65 -0.21 -9.36 -1.11
CA GLU A 65 0.94 -9.41 -0.21
C GLU A 65 2.21 -8.80 -0.81
N MET A 66 2.75 -7.78 -0.13
CA MET A 66 3.96 -7.04 -0.54
C MET A 66 4.96 -6.80 0.62
N GLY A 67 4.85 -7.59 1.69
CA GLY A 67 5.67 -7.51 2.91
C GLY A 67 4.89 -7.12 4.17
N GLN A 68 3.62 -6.75 4.06
CA GLN A 68 2.79 -6.26 5.17
C GLN A 68 2.06 -7.32 5.98
N GLY A 69 1.91 -8.55 5.45
CA GLY A 69 1.32 -9.67 6.19
C GLY A 69 -0.19 -9.84 5.98
N ILE A 70 -0.75 -9.12 5.01
CA ILE A 70 -2.19 -9.10 4.77
C ILE A 70 -2.75 -10.49 4.50
N TYR A 71 -2.01 -11.37 3.82
CA TYR A 71 -2.49 -12.73 3.58
C TYR A 71 -2.70 -13.51 4.88
N THR A 72 -1.81 -13.34 5.84
CA THR A 72 -1.96 -14.00 7.15
C THR A 72 -3.10 -13.35 7.93
N GLY A 73 -3.20 -12.01 7.93
CA GLY A 73 -4.28 -11.29 8.60
C GLY A 73 -5.67 -11.69 8.08
N GLU A 74 -5.87 -11.67 6.76
CA GLU A 74 -7.13 -12.07 6.12
C GLU A 74 -7.46 -13.55 6.32
N ALA A 75 -6.45 -14.42 6.24
CA ALA A 75 -6.62 -15.83 6.56
C ALA A 75 -7.08 -16.04 8.01
N MET A 76 -6.53 -15.30 8.97
CA MET A 76 -6.96 -15.35 10.38
C MET A 76 -8.43 -14.95 10.54
N LEU A 77 -8.91 -13.94 9.81
CA LEU A 77 -10.32 -13.52 9.86
C LEU A 77 -11.27 -14.64 9.43
N ILE A 78 -10.94 -15.33 8.35
CA ILE A 78 -11.77 -16.43 7.82
C ILE A 78 -11.62 -17.67 8.69
N ALA A 79 -10.38 -18.02 9.08
CA ALA A 79 -10.07 -19.22 9.84
C ALA A 79 -10.66 -19.20 11.26
N GLU A 80 -10.67 -18.04 11.92
CA GLU A 80 -11.33 -17.84 13.23
C GLU A 80 -12.81 -18.23 13.14
N GLU A 81 -13.48 -17.82 12.07
CA GLU A 81 -14.90 -18.11 11.88
C GLU A 81 -15.14 -19.53 11.37
N LEU A 82 -14.18 -20.15 10.69
CA LEU A 82 -14.25 -21.55 10.27
C LEU A 82 -13.87 -22.54 11.38
N ASP A 83 -13.32 -22.10 12.51
CA ASP A 83 -12.70 -22.95 13.54
C ASP A 83 -11.62 -23.89 12.99
N VAL A 84 -10.72 -23.35 12.20
CA VAL A 84 -9.56 -24.08 11.65
C VAL A 84 -8.26 -23.39 12.03
N GLY A 85 -7.21 -24.18 12.20
CA GLY A 85 -5.85 -23.69 12.36
C GLY A 85 -5.27 -23.16 11.04
N LEU A 86 -4.30 -22.25 11.13
CA LEU A 86 -3.60 -21.68 9.97
C LEU A 86 -2.76 -22.73 9.22
N GLU A 87 -2.38 -23.82 9.89
CA GLU A 87 -1.70 -24.98 9.31
C GLU A 87 -2.63 -25.88 8.48
N GLN A 88 -3.94 -25.72 8.61
CA GLN A 88 -4.95 -26.52 7.88
C GLN A 88 -5.35 -25.87 6.55
N ILE A 89 -4.83 -24.68 6.23
CA ILE A 89 -5.26 -23.89 5.07
C ILE A 89 -4.15 -23.73 4.03
N GLN A 90 -4.59 -23.50 2.80
CA GLN A 90 -3.77 -23.02 1.69
C GLN A 90 -4.29 -21.65 1.26
N ILE A 91 -3.40 -20.77 0.80
CA ILE A 91 -3.78 -19.42 0.36
C ILE A 91 -3.58 -19.26 -1.14
N GLU A 92 -4.51 -18.58 -1.78
CA GLU A 92 -4.44 -18.18 -3.19
C GLU A 92 -4.71 -16.68 -3.31
N ALA A 93 -4.00 -16.01 -4.21
CA ALA A 93 -4.29 -14.62 -4.55
C ALA A 93 -5.58 -14.57 -5.38
N ALA A 94 -6.47 -13.63 -5.06
CA ALA A 94 -7.67 -13.42 -5.86
C ALA A 94 -7.33 -13.02 -7.31
N PRO A 95 -7.96 -13.62 -8.32
CA PRO A 95 -7.85 -13.17 -9.71
C PRO A 95 -8.56 -11.81 -9.91
N PRO A 96 -8.36 -11.13 -11.05
CA PRO A 96 -9.12 -9.93 -11.39
C PRO A 96 -10.62 -10.23 -11.58
N ASP A 97 -11.46 -9.88 -10.60
CA ASP A 97 -12.90 -10.14 -10.62
C ASP A 97 -13.68 -9.14 -9.75
N ASP A 98 -14.91 -8.81 -10.17
CA ASP A 98 -15.80 -7.89 -9.45
C ASP A 98 -16.16 -8.42 -8.04
N ALA A 99 -16.11 -9.74 -7.82
CA ALA A 99 -16.33 -10.36 -6.53
C ALA A 99 -15.32 -9.92 -5.44
N TYR A 100 -14.15 -9.41 -5.84
CA TYR A 100 -13.08 -8.96 -4.93
C TYR A 100 -12.98 -7.44 -4.86
N VAL A 101 -13.93 -6.72 -5.45
CA VAL A 101 -14.03 -5.26 -5.31
C VAL A 101 -14.52 -4.93 -3.90
N THR A 102 -13.73 -4.16 -3.16
CA THR A 102 -14.12 -3.72 -1.83
C THR A 102 -15.03 -2.51 -1.89
N LYS A 103 -16.04 -2.44 -1.00
CA LYS A 103 -16.98 -1.31 -0.95
C LYS A 103 -16.30 0.02 -0.58
N LEU A 104 -15.24 -0.05 0.22
CA LEU A 104 -14.55 1.14 0.76
C LEU A 104 -13.86 1.95 -0.35
N ILE A 105 -13.21 1.29 -1.31
CA ILE A 105 -12.46 1.96 -2.39
C ILE A 105 -13.04 1.72 -3.79
N GLY A 106 -14.05 0.87 -3.95
CA GLY A 106 -14.78 0.67 -5.21
C GLY A 106 -13.98 -0.04 -6.32
N ILE A 107 -12.82 -0.60 -5.99
CA ILE A 107 -11.96 -1.36 -6.91
C ILE A 107 -11.28 -2.52 -6.18
N GLN A 108 -10.86 -3.55 -6.91
CA GLN A 108 -9.92 -4.55 -6.42
C GLN A 108 -8.50 -3.96 -6.44
N ALA A 109 -8.11 -3.36 -5.31
CA ALA A 109 -6.77 -2.83 -5.12
C ALA A 109 -6.30 -2.96 -3.66
N THR A 110 -4.99 -2.87 -3.44
CA THR A 110 -4.39 -2.84 -2.10
C THR A 110 -3.59 -1.55 -1.93
N GLY A 111 -4.05 -0.63 -1.08
CA GLY A 111 -3.43 0.68 -0.85
C GLY A 111 -4.20 1.50 0.19
N GLY A 112 -3.67 2.65 0.62
CA GLY A 112 -4.36 3.57 1.55
C GLY A 112 -4.65 2.99 2.94
N SER A 113 -3.92 1.95 3.33
CA SER A 113 -4.12 1.20 4.59
C SER A 113 -5.56 0.69 4.78
N THR A 114 -6.27 0.41 3.68
CA THR A 114 -7.70 0.06 3.70
C THR A 114 -7.99 -1.43 3.85
N SER A 115 -7.03 -2.33 3.58
CA SER A 115 -7.31 -3.77 3.45
C SER A 115 -8.08 -4.33 4.65
N THR A 116 -7.51 -4.29 5.86
CA THR A 116 -8.16 -4.81 7.07
C THR A 116 -9.48 -4.09 7.36
N ILE A 117 -9.53 -2.77 7.16
CA ILE A 117 -10.76 -1.99 7.38
C ILE A 117 -11.88 -2.47 6.46
N ALA A 118 -11.56 -2.69 5.19
CA ALA A 118 -12.49 -3.09 4.15
C ALA A 118 -12.92 -4.55 4.27
N THR A 119 -12.06 -5.42 4.82
CA THR A 119 -12.26 -6.87 4.84
C THR A 119 -12.62 -7.44 6.22
N TRP A 120 -12.50 -6.63 7.29
CA TRP A 120 -12.76 -7.02 8.69
C TRP A 120 -14.08 -7.79 8.87
N THR A 121 -15.19 -7.20 8.43
CA THR A 121 -16.51 -7.81 8.57
C THR A 121 -16.75 -8.86 7.49
N SER A 122 -16.48 -8.54 6.22
CA SER A 122 -16.88 -9.39 5.10
C SER A 122 -16.17 -10.74 5.07
N LEU A 123 -14.89 -10.82 5.46
CA LEU A 123 -14.16 -12.08 5.49
C LEU A 123 -14.56 -12.95 6.69
N ARG A 124 -14.90 -12.32 7.82
CA ARG A 124 -15.49 -13.03 8.95
C ARG A 124 -16.85 -13.61 8.59
N GLU A 125 -17.70 -12.82 7.94
CA GLU A 125 -18.99 -13.29 7.41
C GLU A 125 -18.81 -14.45 6.42
N ALA A 126 -17.81 -14.38 5.53
CA ALA A 126 -17.50 -15.45 4.58
C ALA A 126 -17.16 -16.78 5.29
N GLY A 127 -16.32 -16.74 6.33
CA GLY A 127 -16.02 -17.91 7.15
C GLY A 127 -17.24 -18.42 7.93
N ALA A 128 -18.03 -17.52 8.52
CA ALA A 128 -19.21 -17.87 9.29
C ALA A 128 -20.29 -18.54 8.43
N VAL A 129 -20.53 -18.03 7.21
CA VAL A 129 -21.46 -18.65 6.24
C VAL A 129 -21.03 -20.06 5.90
N ALA A 130 -19.75 -20.28 5.61
CA ALA A 130 -19.20 -21.59 5.31
C ALA A 130 -19.41 -22.56 6.50
N ARG A 131 -19.06 -22.13 7.72
CA ARG A 131 -19.30 -22.89 8.97
C ARG A 131 -20.77 -23.26 9.13
N THR A 132 -21.69 -22.33 8.93
CA THR A 132 -23.14 -22.58 9.07
C THR A 132 -23.64 -23.64 8.11
N LEU A 133 -23.21 -23.62 6.85
CA LEU A 133 -23.61 -24.63 5.87
C LEU A 133 -23.04 -26.01 6.18
N LEU A 134 -21.80 -26.10 6.66
CA LEU A 134 -21.18 -27.35 7.12
C LEU A 134 -21.92 -27.93 8.33
N VAL A 135 -22.22 -27.11 9.33
CA VAL A 135 -23.00 -27.51 10.51
C VAL A 135 -24.39 -28.01 10.10
N ARG A 136 -25.05 -27.32 9.17
CA ARG A 136 -26.35 -27.73 8.65
C ARG A 136 -26.28 -29.05 7.90
N ALA A 137 -25.30 -29.24 7.03
CA ALA A 137 -25.09 -30.51 6.32
C ALA A 137 -24.91 -31.68 7.31
N ALA A 138 -24.08 -31.49 8.35
CA ALA A 138 -23.89 -32.51 9.39
C ALA A 138 -25.17 -32.80 10.18
N ALA A 139 -25.89 -31.74 10.57
CA ALA A 139 -27.14 -31.87 11.32
C ALA A 139 -28.22 -32.58 10.49
N ASP A 140 -28.36 -32.25 9.21
CA ASP A 140 -29.28 -32.89 8.27
C ASP A 140 -28.92 -34.38 8.10
N ARG A 141 -27.63 -34.70 7.93
CA ARG A 141 -27.13 -36.08 7.82
C ARG A 141 -27.40 -36.91 9.09
N TRP A 142 -27.24 -36.30 10.26
CA TRP A 142 -27.47 -36.95 11.55
C TRP A 142 -28.92 -36.90 12.03
N GLN A 143 -29.78 -36.14 11.35
CA GLN A 143 -31.16 -35.85 11.75
C GLN A 143 -31.25 -35.27 13.17
N VAL A 144 -30.43 -34.26 13.48
CA VAL A 144 -30.36 -33.58 14.77
C VAL A 144 -30.55 -32.08 14.63
N ASP A 145 -30.76 -31.37 15.75
CA ASP A 145 -30.79 -29.91 15.76
C ASP A 145 -29.40 -29.33 15.47
N PRO A 146 -29.21 -28.43 14.48
CA PRO A 146 -27.95 -27.72 14.26
C PRO A 146 -27.36 -27.06 15.51
N ALA A 147 -28.20 -26.59 16.45
CA ALA A 147 -27.76 -25.99 17.70
C ALA A 147 -27.07 -26.98 18.66
N SER A 148 -27.24 -28.29 18.43
CA SER A 148 -26.55 -29.35 19.18
C SER A 148 -25.18 -29.73 18.58
N CYS A 149 -24.77 -29.05 17.50
CA CYS A 149 -23.49 -29.26 16.83
C CYS A 149 -22.50 -28.12 17.16
N GLN A 150 -21.21 -28.46 17.23
CA GLN A 150 -20.10 -27.53 17.40
C GLN A 150 -19.05 -27.78 16.33
N THR A 151 -18.23 -26.77 16.04
CA THR A 151 -17.11 -26.86 15.11
C THR A 151 -15.78 -26.68 15.83
N GLU A 152 -14.81 -27.50 15.46
CA GLU A 152 -13.44 -27.42 15.96
C GLU A 152 -12.49 -28.17 15.02
N ALA A 153 -11.33 -27.57 14.72
CA ALA A 153 -10.24 -28.16 13.96
C ALA A 153 -10.65 -28.74 12.60
N GLY A 154 -11.55 -28.07 11.88
CA GLY A 154 -12.03 -28.53 10.58
C GLY A 154 -13.03 -29.69 10.65
N MET A 155 -13.68 -29.88 11.80
CA MET A 155 -14.69 -30.91 12.01
C MET A 155 -15.98 -30.31 12.58
N VAL A 156 -17.11 -30.92 12.25
CA VAL A 156 -18.37 -30.74 12.96
C VAL A 156 -18.55 -31.88 13.96
N ARG A 157 -18.92 -31.56 15.20
CA ARG A 157 -19.17 -32.51 16.29
C ARG A 157 -20.58 -32.35 16.84
N HIS A 158 -21.35 -33.43 16.89
CA HIS A 158 -22.61 -33.47 17.63
C HIS A 158 -22.33 -33.65 19.12
N VAL A 159 -22.56 -32.63 19.93
CA VAL A 159 -22.14 -32.57 21.34
C VAL A 159 -22.74 -33.70 22.18
N PRO A 160 -24.06 -34.00 22.11
CA PRO A 160 -24.66 -35.03 22.96
C PRO A 160 -24.13 -36.46 22.72
N THR A 161 -23.75 -36.79 21.48
CA THR A 161 -23.31 -38.17 21.13
C THR A 161 -21.81 -38.28 20.89
N GLY A 162 -21.10 -37.17 20.73
CA GLY A 162 -19.68 -37.15 20.37
C GLY A 162 -19.36 -37.60 18.94
N ARG A 163 -20.37 -37.74 18.06
CA ARG A 163 -20.16 -38.08 16.64
C ARG A 163 -19.48 -36.90 15.93
N THR A 164 -18.57 -37.20 15.00
CA THR A 164 -17.84 -36.18 14.22
C THR A 164 -17.89 -36.47 12.72
N LEU A 165 -17.79 -35.42 11.92
CA LEU A 165 -17.60 -35.45 10.46
C LEU A 165 -16.60 -34.34 10.09
N SER A 166 -15.67 -34.62 9.19
CA SER A 166 -14.76 -33.60 8.67
C SER A 166 -15.47 -32.65 7.70
N TYR A 167 -14.88 -31.48 7.46
CA TYR A 167 -15.44 -30.53 6.50
C TYR A 167 -15.44 -31.07 5.07
N GLY A 168 -14.42 -31.83 4.68
CA GLY A 168 -14.35 -32.52 3.40
C GLY A 168 -15.45 -33.56 3.23
N GLU A 169 -15.72 -34.35 4.26
CA GLU A 169 -16.84 -35.31 4.27
C GLU A 169 -18.20 -34.63 4.05
N LEU A 170 -18.34 -33.36 4.46
CA LEU A 170 -19.56 -32.56 4.36
C LEU A 170 -19.64 -31.70 3.11
N ALA A 171 -18.52 -31.48 2.40
CA ALA A 171 -18.40 -30.49 1.34
C ALA A 171 -19.48 -30.62 0.26
N VAL A 172 -19.72 -31.84 -0.24
CA VAL A 172 -20.70 -32.08 -1.32
C VAL A 172 -22.13 -31.78 -0.87
N GLU A 173 -22.50 -32.16 0.36
CA GLU A 173 -23.84 -31.89 0.91
C GLU A 173 -24.01 -30.40 1.22
N ALA A 174 -23.00 -29.77 1.82
CA ALA A 174 -23.01 -28.34 2.13
C ALA A 174 -23.15 -27.47 0.88
N ALA A 175 -22.56 -27.89 -0.25
CA ALA A 175 -22.66 -27.19 -1.54
C ALA A 175 -24.06 -27.20 -2.16
N ALA A 176 -24.88 -28.19 -1.82
CA ALA A 176 -26.25 -28.31 -2.33
C ALA A 176 -27.26 -27.49 -1.50
N LEU A 177 -26.85 -26.96 -0.34
CA LEU A 177 -27.72 -26.19 0.54
C LEU A 177 -27.91 -24.75 0.02
N PRO A 178 -29.09 -24.15 0.22
CA PRO A 178 -29.29 -22.75 -0.07
C PRO A 178 -28.46 -21.88 0.89
N LEU A 179 -27.95 -20.76 0.38
CA LEU A 179 -27.28 -19.76 1.22
C LEU A 179 -28.23 -19.26 2.33
N PRO A 180 -27.71 -18.89 3.52
CA PRO A 180 -28.52 -18.31 4.58
C PRO A 180 -29.29 -17.07 4.11
N ALA A 181 -30.57 -16.97 4.45
CA ALA A 181 -31.44 -15.88 4.00
C ALA A 181 -31.22 -14.54 4.74
N GLY A 182 -30.33 -14.51 5.75
CA GLY A 182 -30.06 -13.36 6.60
C GLY A 182 -28.65 -13.39 7.17
N PRO A 183 -28.28 -12.40 8.00
CA PRO A 183 -26.95 -12.30 8.58
C PRO A 183 -26.62 -13.54 9.41
N VAL A 184 -25.38 -14.01 9.29
CA VAL A 184 -24.87 -15.14 10.07
C VAL A 184 -24.18 -14.59 11.32
N ALA A 185 -24.42 -15.24 12.47
CA ALA A 185 -23.76 -14.86 13.71
C ALA A 185 -22.24 -15.08 13.61
N LEU A 186 -21.47 -14.02 13.87
CA LEU A 186 -20.02 -14.08 13.98
C LEU A 186 -19.59 -14.61 15.35
N ARG A 187 -18.36 -15.11 15.44
CA ARG A 187 -17.75 -15.52 16.72
C ARG A 187 -17.69 -14.33 17.69
N ASP A 188 -17.94 -14.63 18.95
CA ASP A 188 -17.80 -13.66 20.04
C ASP A 188 -16.30 -13.28 20.19
N PRO A 189 -15.94 -11.99 20.18
CA PRO A 189 -14.55 -11.56 20.31
C PRO A 189 -13.82 -12.03 21.58
N SER A 190 -14.55 -12.39 22.64
CA SER A 190 -13.99 -12.99 23.86
C SER A 190 -13.55 -14.44 23.67
N THR A 191 -14.00 -15.09 22.59
CA THR A 191 -13.69 -16.49 22.26
C THR A 191 -12.62 -16.63 21.19
N PHE A 192 -12.05 -15.52 20.71
CA PHE A 192 -11.05 -15.54 19.64
C PHE A 192 -9.80 -16.32 20.03
N ARG A 193 -9.38 -17.22 19.12
CA ARG A 193 -8.19 -18.07 19.26
C ARG A 193 -7.04 -17.61 18.36
N LEU A 194 -7.35 -16.99 17.22
CA LEU A 194 -6.38 -16.44 16.26
C LEU A 194 -6.36 -14.91 16.33
N ILE A 195 -7.51 -14.25 16.17
CA ILE A 195 -7.59 -12.78 16.14
C ILE A 195 -7.16 -12.20 17.49
N GLY A 196 -6.20 -11.28 17.46
CA GLY A 196 -5.61 -10.66 18.66
C GLY A 196 -4.40 -11.41 19.21
N HIS A 197 -4.06 -12.58 18.65
CA HIS A 197 -2.91 -13.38 19.08
C HIS A 197 -1.81 -13.35 18.03
N ALA A 198 -0.56 -13.30 18.49
CA ALA A 198 0.59 -13.30 17.59
C ALA A 198 0.66 -14.63 16.82
N GLN A 199 0.68 -14.55 15.50
CA GLN A 199 0.87 -15.69 14.60
C GLN A 199 2.04 -15.44 13.68
N HIS A 200 2.82 -16.48 13.41
CA HIS A 200 3.82 -16.41 12.34
C HIS A 200 3.13 -16.25 10.99
N ARG A 201 3.85 -15.58 10.09
CA ARG A 201 3.38 -15.32 8.74
C ARG A 201 3.30 -16.61 7.92
N LEU A 202 2.16 -16.84 7.28
CA LEU A 202 1.93 -17.97 6.36
C LEU A 202 2.93 -17.98 5.20
N ASP A 203 3.33 -16.80 4.72
CA ASP A 203 4.30 -16.61 3.64
C ASP A 203 5.76 -16.57 4.12
N GLY A 204 5.99 -16.65 5.44
CA GLY A 204 7.31 -16.58 6.07
C GLY A 204 8.26 -17.70 5.64
N PRO A 205 7.89 -18.99 5.80
CA PRO A 205 8.77 -20.11 5.46
C PRO A 205 9.29 -20.05 4.01
N ALA A 206 8.40 -19.82 3.05
CA ALA A 206 8.75 -19.75 1.63
C ALA A 206 9.66 -18.56 1.30
N LYS A 207 9.54 -17.45 2.02
CA LYS A 207 10.42 -16.28 1.86
C LYS A 207 11.82 -16.52 2.44
N VAL A 208 11.92 -17.30 3.52
CA VAL A 208 13.19 -17.60 4.19
C VAL A 208 14.01 -18.64 3.43
N ASP A 209 13.38 -19.67 2.87
CA ASP A 209 14.06 -20.72 2.12
C ASP A 209 14.23 -20.43 0.61
N GLY A 210 13.66 -19.32 0.13
CA GLY A 210 13.76 -18.87 -1.26
C GLY A 210 12.81 -19.57 -2.22
N THR A 211 11.79 -20.28 -1.73
CA THR A 211 10.77 -20.94 -2.57
C THR A 211 9.59 -20.02 -2.94
N ALA A 212 9.44 -18.88 -2.27
CA ALA A 212 8.45 -17.86 -2.62
C ALA A 212 8.71 -17.30 -4.02
N VAL A 213 7.67 -17.25 -4.85
CA VAL A 213 7.75 -16.78 -6.24
C VAL A 213 7.31 -15.31 -6.32
N PHE A 214 8.24 -14.42 -6.64
CA PHE A 214 7.97 -13.03 -6.98
C PHE A 214 7.78 -12.88 -8.50
N GLY A 215 7.27 -11.72 -8.93
CA GLY A 215 7.08 -11.43 -10.36
C GLY A 215 8.36 -11.65 -11.19
N ILE A 216 9.51 -11.25 -10.64
CA ILE A 216 10.80 -11.37 -11.32
C ILE A 216 11.28 -12.82 -11.46
N ASP A 217 10.79 -13.75 -10.65
CA ASP A 217 11.24 -15.15 -10.64
C ASP A 217 10.60 -15.99 -11.75
N ILE A 218 9.48 -15.53 -12.32
CA ILE A 218 8.66 -16.30 -13.25
C ILE A 218 9.46 -16.83 -14.44
N GLN A 219 9.39 -18.14 -14.70
CA GLN A 219 10.00 -18.74 -15.87
C GLN A 219 8.92 -19.39 -16.72
N GLN A 220 8.89 -19.05 -18.03
CA GLN A 220 8.00 -19.70 -18.99
C GLN A 220 8.80 -20.46 -20.05
N PRO A 221 8.30 -21.60 -20.56
CA PRO A 221 8.94 -22.31 -21.66
C PRO A 221 9.14 -21.39 -22.88
N GLY A 222 10.36 -21.38 -23.42
CA GLY A 222 10.71 -20.56 -24.59
C GLY A 222 10.79 -19.05 -24.34
N MET A 223 10.65 -18.60 -23.08
CA MET A 223 10.69 -17.18 -22.72
C MET A 223 12.01 -16.51 -23.08
N LYS A 224 11.93 -15.24 -23.47
CA LYS A 224 13.09 -14.34 -23.62
C LYS A 224 13.02 -13.20 -22.59
N ILE A 225 14.17 -12.61 -22.31
CA ILE A 225 14.30 -11.53 -21.33
C ILE A 225 14.65 -10.24 -22.05
N GLY A 226 13.84 -9.21 -21.84
CA GLY A 226 14.05 -7.86 -22.33
C GLY A 226 14.45 -6.88 -21.22
N THR A 227 15.22 -5.86 -21.57
CA THR A 227 15.44 -4.67 -20.73
C THR A 227 15.26 -3.40 -21.55
N VAL A 228 14.88 -2.32 -20.88
CA VAL A 228 14.29 -1.13 -21.50
C VAL A 228 15.18 0.09 -21.28
N ALA A 229 15.23 0.95 -22.31
CA ALA A 229 15.60 2.35 -22.20
C ALA A 229 14.47 3.20 -22.76
N ALA A 230 13.81 3.97 -21.91
CA ALA A 230 12.84 4.98 -22.29
C ALA A 230 13.51 6.36 -22.43
N CYS A 231 12.76 7.31 -22.98
CA CYS A 231 13.21 8.69 -23.03
C CYS A 231 13.53 9.19 -21.61
N PRO A 232 14.74 9.74 -21.36
CA PRO A 232 15.14 10.19 -20.03
C PRO A 232 14.42 11.46 -19.57
N VAL A 233 13.66 12.11 -20.46
CA VAL A 233 12.80 13.25 -20.17
C VAL A 233 11.35 12.82 -20.34
N MET A 234 10.54 12.92 -19.28
CA MET A 234 9.15 12.49 -19.35
C MET A 234 8.36 13.33 -20.36
N GLY A 235 7.60 12.65 -21.22
CA GLY A 235 6.85 13.24 -22.32
C GLY A 235 7.62 13.33 -23.64
N GLY A 236 8.91 12.98 -23.66
CA GLY A 236 9.67 12.82 -24.88
C GLY A 236 9.35 11.52 -25.63
N VAL A 237 9.79 11.45 -26.90
CA VAL A 237 9.50 10.35 -27.82
C VAL A 237 10.77 9.84 -28.51
N LEU A 238 10.72 8.60 -28.99
CA LEU A 238 11.78 7.99 -29.79
C LEU A 238 11.77 8.61 -31.20
N LEU A 239 12.87 9.22 -31.62
CA LEU A 239 13.05 9.66 -33.02
C LEU A 239 13.71 8.58 -33.86
N HIS A 240 14.82 8.04 -33.38
CA HIS A 240 15.63 7.09 -34.12
C HIS A 240 16.41 6.17 -33.18
N VAL A 241 16.59 4.92 -33.61
CA VAL A 241 17.49 3.95 -32.97
C VAL A 241 18.34 3.28 -34.03
N ASP A 242 19.66 3.33 -33.87
CA ASP A 242 20.60 2.46 -34.57
C ASP A 242 20.87 1.24 -33.69
N ASP A 243 20.37 0.08 -34.14
CA ASP A 243 20.48 -1.20 -33.45
C ASP A 243 21.58 -2.11 -34.01
N SER A 244 22.36 -1.64 -34.98
CA SER A 244 23.30 -2.48 -35.72
C SER A 244 24.38 -3.09 -34.82
N ALA A 245 24.86 -2.34 -33.83
CA ALA A 245 25.82 -2.83 -32.84
C ALA A 245 25.20 -3.80 -31.85
N ALA A 246 23.97 -3.53 -31.39
CA ALA A 246 23.23 -4.42 -30.50
C ALA A 246 22.97 -5.79 -31.13
N ARG A 247 22.58 -5.84 -32.41
CA ARG A 247 22.35 -7.10 -33.14
C ARG A 247 23.59 -7.98 -33.30
N ARG A 248 24.79 -7.42 -33.15
CA ARG A 248 26.06 -8.19 -33.17
C ARG A 248 26.41 -8.79 -31.81
N VAL A 249 25.73 -8.39 -30.73
CA VAL A 249 25.97 -8.94 -29.40
C VAL A 249 25.42 -10.38 -29.34
N PRO A 250 26.24 -11.40 -29.03
CA PRO A 250 25.76 -12.77 -28.92
C PRO A 250 24.63 -12.92 -27.90
N GLY A 251 23.55 -13.58 -28.30
CA GLY A 251 22.37 -13.82 -27.47
C GLY A 251 21.31 -12.72 -27.56
N VAL A 252 21.55 -11.60 -28.23
CA VAL A 252 20.50 -10.64 -28.61
C VAL A 252 19.63 -11.26 -29.69
N ARG A 253 18.31 -11.13 -29.54
CA ARG A 253 17.29 -11.69 -30.44
C ARG A 253 16.56 -10.59 -31.18
N ASP A 254 16.06 -9.61 -30.44
CA ASP A 254 15.22 -8.56 -31.00
C ASP A 254 15.52 -7.22 -30.36
N VAL A 255 15.27 -6.16 -31.12
CA VAL A 255 15.25 -4.78 -30.65
C VAL A 255 13.88 -4.24 -31.01
N LEU A 256 13.06 -4.02 -30.00
CA LEU A 256 11.66 -3.63 -30.11
C LEU A 256 11.52 -2.16 -29.74
N THR A 257 10.58 -1.47 -30.39
CA THR A 257 10.38 -0.03 -30.17
C THR A 257 8.91 0.26 -29.87
N ILE A 258 8.67 1.24 -29.02
CA ILE A 258 7.37 1.90 -28.81
C ILE A 258 7.59 3.42 -28.85
N GLY A 259 6.51 4.20 -28.73
CA GLY A 259 6.55 5.65 -28.94
C GLY A 259 7.61 6.40 -28.13
N ASN A 260 7.94 5.94 -26.91
CA ASN A 260 8.90 6.60 -26.03
C ASN A 260 9.99 5.68 -25.47
N ALA A 261 10.13 4.44 -25.97
CA ALA A 261 11.08 3.48 -25.41
C ALA A 261 11.58 2.44 -26.41
N VAL A 262 12.76 1.90 -26.12
CA VAL A 262 13.37 0.77 -26.82
C VAL A 262 13.56 -0.38 -25.82
N CYS A 263 13.25 -1.61 -26.24
CA CYS A 263 13.49 -2.83 -25.47
C CYS A 263 14.43 -3.74 -26.26
N VAL A 264 15.57 -4.10 -25.67
CA VAL A 264 16.45 -5.12 -26.25
C VAL A 264 16.14 -6.45 -25.59
N VAL A 265 15.85 -7.46 -26.42
CA VAL A 265 15.49 -8.81 -25.99
C VAL A 265 16.64 -9.76 -26.25
N GLY A 266 16.96 -10.60 -25.27
CA GLY A 266 17.98 -11.63 -25.39
C GLY A 266 17.58 -12.95 -24.75
N ASP A 267 18.41 -13.97 -24.94
CA ASP A 267 18.23 -15.29 -24.30
C ASP A 267 18.31 -15.23 -22.78
N HIS A 268 19.03 -14.24 -22.26
CA HIS A 268 19.16 -13.97 -20.84
C HIS A 268 19.37 -12.48 -20.63
N TYR A 269 19.12 -12.00 -19.41
CA TYR A 269 19.19 -10.57 -19.05
C TYR A 269 20.52 -9.92 -19.46
N TRP A 270 21.66 -10.62 -19.32
CA TRP A 270 22.95 -10.03 -19.64
C TRP A 270 23.15 -9.76 -21.15
N ALA A 271 22.62 -10.60 -22.04
CA ALA A 271 22.70 -10.35 -23.48
C ALA A 271 21.84 -9.14 -23.84
N ALA A 272 20.62 -9.08 -23.30
CA ALA A 272 19.72 -7.94 -23.44
C ALA A 272 20.36 -6.63 -22.98
N ARG A 273 20.95 -6.59 -21.77
CA ARG A 273 21.59 -5.39 -21.23
C ARG A 273 22.81 -4.95 -22.05
N LYS A 274 23.70 -5.86 -22.45
CA LYS A 274 24.82 -5.51 -23.34
C LYS A 274 24.35 -4.98 -24.68
N GLY A 275 23.28 -5.55 -25.24
CA GLY A 275 22.68 -5.05 -26.46
C GLY A 275 22.09 -3.66 -26.28
N LEU A 276 21.39 -3.40 -25.17
CA LEU A 276 20.85 -2.07 -24.83
C LEU A 276 21.96 -1.03 -24.72
N GLU A 277 23.08 -1.36 -24.05
CA GLU A 277 24.27 -0.50 -23.94
C GLU A 277 24.94 -0.20 -25.28
N ALA A 278 24.75 -1.08 -26.29
CA ALA A 278 25.32 -0.92 -27.62
C ALA A 278 24.41 -0.11 -28.58
N LEU A 279 23.20 0.25 -28.17
CA LEU A 279 22.32 1.07 -28.99
C LEU A 279 22.83 2.51 -29.08
N THR A 280 22.59 3.14 -30.23
CA THR A 280 22.62 4.60 -30.34
C THR A 280 21.19 5.09 -30.49
N ILE A 281 20.68 5.81 -29.49
CA ILE A 281 19.28 6.24 -29.45
C ILE A 281 19.22 7.77 -29.53
N THR A 282 18.35 8.27 -30.40
CA THR A 282 18.04 9.70 -30.53
C THR A 282 16.61 9.94 -30.06
N TRP A 283 16.48 10.83 -29.08
CA TRP A 283 15.20 11.24 -28.50
C TRP A 283 14.81 12.64 -28.96
N ASP A 284 13.51 12.88 -29.13
CA ASP A 284 12.95 14.21 -28.98
C ASP A 284 12.53 14.32 -27.51
N GLU A 285 13.24 15.15 -26.76
CA GLU A 285 13.03 15.29 -25.31
C GLU A 285 11.83 16.18 -24.97
N GLY A 286 11.23 16.81 -25.98
CA GLY A 286 10.00 17.58 -25.84
C GLY A 286 10.13 18.81 -24.92
N VAL A 287 8.97 19.34 -24.53
CA VAL A 287 8.85 20.62 -23.79
C VAL A 287 9.42 20.58 -22.38
N ASN A 288 9.62 19.39 -21.81
CA ASN A 288 10.09 19.23 -20.43
C ASN A 288 11.62 19.21 -20.31
N ALA A 289 12.36 19.30 -21.43
CA ALA A 289 13.82 19.24 -21.46
C ALA A 289 14.52 20.41 -20.73
N THR A 290 13.78 21.46 -20.36
CA THR A 290 14.30 22.60 -19.58
C THR A 290 13.87 22.59 -18.11
N VAL A 291 13.07 21.61 -17.68
CA VAL A 291 12.56 21.55 -16.30
C VAL A 291 13.71 21.21 -15.35
N SER A 292 13.75 21.90 -14.21
CA SER A 292 14.68 21.63 -13.11
C SER A 292 13.96 21.56 -11.77
N THR A 293 14.62 21.05 -10.74
CA THR A 293 14.10 21.11 -9.35
C THR A 293 13.74 22.54 -8.94
N GLY A 294 14.54 23.52 -9.37
CA GLY A 294 14.25 24.94 -9.14
C GLY A 294 12.95 25.41 -9.83
N THR A 295 12.68 24.92 -11.04
CA THR A 295 11.43 25.21 -11.77
C THR A 295 10.22 24.72 -10.96
N VAL A 296 10.27 23.47 -10.46
CA VAL A 296 9.19 22.86 -9.68
C VAL A 296 8.95 23.65 -8.39
N TYR A 297 9.99 23.90 -7.59
CA TYR A 297 9.81 24.60 -6.32
C TYR A 297 9.41 26.06 -6.48
N ASN A 298 9.91 26.78 -7.48
CA ASN A 298 9.51 28.17 -7.73
C ASN A 298 8.01 28.26 -8.03
N GLN A 299 7.47 27.37 -8.87
CA GLN A 299 6.04 27.33 -9.18
C GLN A 299 5.18 27.02 -7.94
N LEU A 300 5.64 26.14 -7.05
CA LEU A 300 4.95 25.84 -5.79
C LEU A 300 4.97 27.05 -4.85
N HIS A 301 6.12 27.71 -4.68
CA HIS A 301 6.23 28.89 -3.82
C HIS A 301 5.42 30.08 -4.34
N GLU A 302 5.44 30.35 -5.65
CA GLU A 302 4.61 31.40 -6.27
C GLU A 302 3.12 31.16 -6.01
N ALA A 303 2.68 29.91 -6.06
CA ALA A 303 1.28 29.55 -5.84
C ALA A 303 0.82 29.72 -4.39
N LEU A 304 1.71 29.93 -3.41
CA LEU A 304 1.31 30.34 -2.05
C LEU A 304 0.54 31.66 -2.02
N GLN A 305 0.74 32.54 -3.00
CA GLN A 305 0.02 33.81 -3.14
C GLN A 305 -1.09 33.75 -4.20
N GLY A 306 -1.28 32.59 -4.84
CA GLY A 306 -2.24 32.40 -5.91
C GLY A 306 -3.65 32.08 -5.45
N PRO A 307 -4.57 31.91 -6.42
CA PRO A 307 -5.91 31.38 -6.19
C PRO A 307 -5.86 29.98 -5.57
N ALA A 308 -6.77 29.72 -4.64
CA ALA A 308 -6.93 28.44 -3.96
C ALA A 308 -8.43 28.14 -3.78
N VAL A 309 -8.77 26.85 -3.69
CA VAL A 309 -10.12 26.40 -3.35
C VAL A 309 -10.20 26.16 -1.84
N VAL A 310 -11.34 26.48 -1.24
CA VAL A 310 -11.57 26.17 0.18
C VAL A 310 -11.82 24.67 0.30
N ALA A 311 -10.97 24.00 1.07
CA ALA A 311 -11.05 22.57 1.31
C ALA A 311 -11.67 22.26 2.67
N HIS A 312 -11.44 23.11 3.67
CA HIS A 312 -12.12 22.99 4.97
C HIS A 312 -12.27 24.36 5.65
N ALA A 313 -13.39 24.56 6.35
CA ALA A 313 -13.60 25.75 7.18
C ALA A 313 -14.42 25.39 8.43
N LYS A 314 -13.93 25.82 9.59
CA LYS A 314 -14.56 25.66 10.91
C LYS A 314 -14.37 26.95 11.70
N GLY A 315 -15.45 27.59 12.12
CA GLY A 315 -15.39 28.87 12.85
C GLY A 315 -14.76 30.03 12.05
N ASP A 316 -14.45 31.13 12.74
CA ASP A 316 -13.79 32.32 12.16
C ASP A 316 -12.27 32.26 12.43
N ALA A 317 -11.55 31.39 11.71
CA ALA A 317 -10.10 31.22 11.90
C ALA A 317 -9.34 32.52 11.59
N LYS A 318 -9.73 33.25 10.54
CA LYS A 318 -9.09 34.50 10.13
C LYS A 318 -9.19 35.56 11.23
N GLY A 319 -10.39 35.81 11.75
CA GLY A 319 -10.59 36.79 12.80
C GLY A 319 -9.99 36.36 14.13
N ALA A 320 -10.04 35.06 14.47
CA ALA A 320 -9.40 34.54 15.68
C ALA A 320 -7.87 34.70 15.66
N ILE A 321 -7.22 34.41 14.52
CA ILE A 321 -5.77 34.66 14.33
C ILE A 321 -5.47 36.17 14.45
N ALA A 322 -6.29 37.04 13.86
CA ALA A 322 -6.08 38.49 13.93
C ALA A 322 -6.18 39.06 15.35
N ARG A 323 -6.93 38.40 16.25
CA ARG A 323 -7.09 38.78 17.66
C ARG A 323 -6.16 38.03 18.61
N ALA A 324 -5.36 37.09 18.11
CA ALA A 324 -4.49 36.26 18.93
C ALA A 324 -3.39 37.10 19.61
N ALA A 325 -3.02 36.72 20.84
CA ALA A 325 -1.92 37.37 21.56
C ALA A 325 -0.56 37.01 20.97
N ILE A 326 -0.41 35.78 20.46
CA ILE A 326 0.80 35.32 19.78
C ILE A 326 0.40 34.74 18.43
N ARG A 327 1.05 35.22 17.37
CA ARG A 327 0.89 34.69 16.01
C ARG A 327 2.17 33.99 15.60
N VAL A 328 2.06 32.74 15.19
CA VAL A 328 3.16 31.94 14.64
C VAL A 328 2.86 31.66 13.17
N GLU A 329 3.87 31.79 12.31
CA GLU A 329 3.76 31.48 10.89
C GLU A 329 5.00 30.71 10.43
N ALA A 330 4.78 29.69 9.61
CA ALA A 330 5.84 28.86 9.05
C ALA A 330 5.46 28.39 7.64
N VAL A 331 6.50 28.18 6.81
CA VAL A 331 6.39 27.53 5.50
C VAL A 331 7.20 26.24 5.54
N TYR A 332 6.58 25.13 5.13
CA TYR A 332 7.20 23.82 5.05
C TYR A 332 7.35 23.41 3.58
N GLN A 333 8.42 22.67 3.26
CA GLN A 333 8.68 22.16 1.92
C GLN A 333 9.05 20.68 1.96
N GLN A 334 8.50 19.92 1.01
CA GLN A 334 8.69 18.48 0.92
C GLN A 334 9.10 18.07 -0.49
N PRO A 335 10.00 17.08 -0.65
CA PRO A 335 10.61 16.75 -1.93
C PRO A 335 9.78 15.75 -2.74
N LEU A 336 10.15 15.63 -4.02
CA LEU A 336 9.82 14.47 -4.81
C LEU A 336 10.54 13.24 -4.22
N LEU A 337 9.83 12.12 -4.07
CA LEU A 337 10.42 10.87 -3.55
C LEU A 337 10.17 9.71 -4.52
N ALA A 338 11.21 8.93 -4.75
CA ALA A 338 11.11 7.61 -5.38
C ALA A 338 10.71 6.55 -4.35
N HIS A 339 10.00 5.53 -4.81
CA HIS A 339 9.63 4.35 -4.03
C HIS A 339 10.83 3.47 -3.72
N ALA A 340 11.75 3.36 -4.68
CA ALA A 340 12.98 2.59 -4.59
C ALA A 340 12.77 1.17 -4.03
N THR A 341 11.78 0.44 -4.57
CA THR A 341 11.43 -0.95 -4.18
C THR A 341 12.63 -1.87 -4.35
N MET A 342 12.80 -2.92 -3.54
CA MET A 342 13.98 -3.81 -3.66
C MET A 342 13.95 -4.62 -4.95
N GLU A 343 12.79 -5.17 -5.31
CA GLU A 343 12.53 -5.76 -6.62
C GLU A 343 12.25 -4.64 -7.63
N PRO A 344 13.07 -4.48 -8.69
CA PRO A 344 12.79 -3.54 -9.77
C PRO A 344 11.52 -3.91 -10.52
N ILE A 345 10.93 -2.92 -11.20
CA ILE A 345 9.78 -3.14 -12.08
C ILE A 345 10.07 -4.25 -13.10
N ASN A 346 9.14 -5.19 -13.17
CA ASN A 346 9.18 -6.31 -14.09
C ASN A 346 7.77 -6.74 -14.49
N CYS A 347 7.65 -7.38 -15.65
CA CYS A 347 6.42 -7.99 -16.11
C CYS A 347 6.77 -9.13 -17.07
N THR A 348 6.25 -10.33 -16.81
CA THR A 348 6.27 -11.42 -17.80
C THR A 348 4.93 -11.48 -18.49
N ILE A 349 4.92 -11.48 -19.82
CA ILE A 349 3.70 -11.44 -20.61
C ILE A 349 3.85 -12.31 -21.86
N HIS A 350 2.80 -13.02 -22.25
CA HIS A 350 2.73 -13.73 -23.52
C HIS A 350 1.44 -13.35 -24.23
N VAL A 351 1.55 -12.83 -25.46
CA VAL A 351 0.41 -12.41 -26.28
C VAL A 351 0.33 -13.30 -27.51
N THR A 352 -0.82 -13.92 -27.72
CA THR A 352 -1.21 -14.60 -28.96
C THR A 352 -2.49 -13.94 -29.51
N PRO A 353 -2.91 -14.27 -30.75
CA PRO A 353 -4.18 -13.76 -31.28
C PRO A 353 -5.42 -14.20 -30.47
N GLU A 354 -5.31 -15.27 -29.67
CA GLU A 354 -6.42 -15.85 -28.91
C GLU A 354 -6.33 -15.64 -27.40
N ARG A 355 -5.17 -15.29 -26.85
CA ARG A 355 -4.92 -15.30 -25.40
C ARG A 355 -3.78 -14.34 -25.01
N CYS A 356 -3.91 -13.70 -23.85
CA CYS A 356 -2.84 -12.95 -23.21
C CYS A 356 -2.66 -13.43 -21.77
N ASP A 357 -1.49 -13.94 -21.42
CA ASP A 357 -1.12 -14.27 -20.04
C ASP A 357 -0.15 -13.26 -19.48
N ILE A 358 -0.39 -12.80 -18.25
CA ILE A 358 0.42 -11.80 -17.55
C ILE A 358 0.81 -12.36 -16.19
N TRP A 359 2.10 -12.52 -15.93
CA TRP A 359 2.62 -12.84 -14.60
C TRP A 359 3.35 -11.62 -14.05
N VAL A 360 2.81 -11.06 -12.99
CA VAL A 360 3.24 -9.78 -12.45
C VAL A 360 2.86 -9.68 -10.99
N GLY A 361 3.69 -9.02 -10.16
CA GLY A 361 3.23 -8.55 -8.86
C GLY A 361 2.58 -7.18 -9.03
N THR A 362 1.29 -7.01 -8.75
CA THR A 362 0.60 -5.72 -8.87
C THR A 362 -0.38 -5.50 -7.73
N GLN A 363 -0.55 -4.25 -7.31
CA GLN A 363 -1.56 -3.86 -6.32
C GLN A 363 -2.93 -3.62 -6.96
N VAL A 364 -3.03 -3.64 -8.31
CA VAL A 364 -4.23 -3.23 -9.07
C VAL A 364 -4.55 -4.24 -10.19
N PRO A 365 -4.81 -5.52 -9.86
CA PRO A 365 -4.93 -6.61 -10.85
C PRO A 365 -5.95 -6.33 -11.96
N MET A 366 -7.10 -5.72 -11.65
CA MET A 366 -8.10 -5.37 -12.67
C MET A 366 -7.61 -4.32 -13.67
N ARG A 367 -6.99 -3.22 -13.20
CA ARG A 367 -6.44 -2.18 -14.09
C ARG A 367 -5.28 -2.70 -14.92
N ALA A 368 -4.42 -3.52 -14.34
CA ALA A 368 -3.33 -4.18 -15.05
C ALA A 368 -3.85 -5.04 -16.21
N ARG A 369 -4.82 -5.93 -15.95
CA ARG A 369 -5.50 -6.73 -16.99
C ARG A 369 -6.13 -5.84 -18.05
N ASP A 370 -6.89 -4.84 -17.63
CA ASP A 370 -7.66 -3.98 -18.54
C ASP A 370 -6.74 -3.18 -19.47
N SER A 371 -5.60 -2.69 -18.96
CA SER A 371 -4.61 -1.99 -19.78
C SER A 371 -3.95 -2.89 -20.83
N ALA A 372 -3.71 -4.16 -20.51
CA ALA A 372 -3.22 -5.13 -21.48
C ALA A 372 -4.29 -5.52 -22.51
N ALA A 373 -5.55 -5.65 -22.08
CA ALA A 373 -6.68 -5.87 -22.99
C ALA A 373 -6.81 -4.74 -24.01
N GLU A 374 -6.69 -3.48 -23.58
CA GLU A 374 -6.72 -2.30 -24.45
C GLU A 374 -5.57 -2.32 -25.47
N VAL A 375 -4.33 -2.59 -25.02
CA VAL A 375 -3.16 -2.62 -25.91
C VAL A 375 -3.21 -3.77 -26.91
N THR A 376 -3.72 -4.94 -26.51
CA THR A 376 -3.77 -6.14 -27.36
C THR A 376 -5.01 -6.19 -28.24
N GLY A 377 -6.08 -5.48 -27.87
CA GLY A 377 -7.39 -5.57 -28.52
C GLY A 377 -8.16 -6.85 -28.18
N LEU A 378 -7.67 -7.66 -27.24
CA LEU A 378 -8.35 -8.87 -26.79
C LEU A 378 -9.49 -8.52 -25.81
N PRO A 379 -10.60 -9.26 -25.82
CA PRO A 379 -11.63 -9.13 -24.79
C PRO A 379 -11.07 -9.57 -23.42
N LYS A 380 -11.58 -8.99 -22.33
CA LYS A 380 -11.03 -9.17 -20.98
C LYS A 380 -10.99 -10.64 -20.52
N GLU A 381 -11.94 -11.44 -21.00
CA GLU A 381 -12.05 -12.88 -20.68
C GLU A 381 -10.94 -13.72 -21.34
N LYS A 382 -10.17 -13.13 -22.26
CA LYS A 382 -8.99 -13.74 -22.88
C LYS A 382 -7.67 -13.20 -22.31
N VAL A 383 -7.73 -12.35 -21.29
CA VAL A 383 -6.56 -11.77 -20.63
C VAL A 383 -6.48 -12.27 -19.20
N PHE A 384 -5.53 -13.18 -18.95
CA PHE A 384 -5.35 -13.86 -17.68
C PHE A 384 -4.19 -13.22 -16.92
N LEU A 385 -4.49 -12.68 -15.74
CA LEU A 385 -3.47 -12.12 -14.84
C LEU A 385 -3.22 -13.06 -13.68
N HIS A 386 -1.96 -13.46 -13.56
CA HIS A 386 -1.42 -14.36 -12.54
C HIS A 386 -0.63 -13.51 -11.54
N ASN A 387 -1.30 -13.01 -10.50
CA ASN A 387 -0.68 -12.10 -9.55
C ASN A 387 0.36 -12.83 -8.68
N GLN A 388 1.56 -12.27 -8.57
CA GLN A 388 2.68 -12.83 -7.81
C GLN A 388 2.98 -12.00 -6.56
N TYR A 389 3.82 -12.53 -5.66
CA TYR A 389 4.36 -11.71 -4.57
C TYR A 389 5.11 -10.49 -5.12
N ILE A 390 5.11 -9.42 -4.32
CA ILE A 390 5.76 -8.15 -4.66
C ILE A 390 6.97 -7.94 -3.75
N GLY A 391 8.15 -7.69 -4.32
CA GLY A 391 9.39 -7.38 -3.58
C GLY A 391 9.49 -5.90 -3.17
N GLY A 392 8.45 -5.40 -2.53
CA GLY A 392 8.23 -3.98 -2.20
C GLY A 392 7.29 -3.29 -3.19
N GLY A 393 6.16 -2.78 -2.69
CA GLY A 393 5.19 -2.01 -3.47
C GLY A 393 5.26 -0.53 -3.13
N PHE A 394 5.04 -0.19 -1.86
CA PHE A 394 5.13 1.17 -1.31
C PHE A 394 4.31 2.24 -2.06
N GLY A 395 3.36 1.85 -2.90
CA GLY A 395 2.61 2.75 -3.79
C GLY A 395 3.01 2.64 -5.27
N ARG A 396 4.26 2.24 -5.57
CA ARG A 396 4.78 2.09 -6.94
C ARG A 396 3.91 1.19 -7.82
N ARG A 397 3.36 0.13 -7.24
CA ARG A 397 2.61 -0.92 -7.94
C ARG A 397 1.09 -0.72 -7.91
N LEU A 398 0.63 0.45 -7.45
CA LEU A 398 -0.70 0.98 -7.78
C LEU A 398 -0.75 1.52 -9.21
N GLU A 399 0.42 1.78 -9.79
CA GLU A 399 0.57 2.09 -11.20
C GLU A 399 0.61 0.78 -12.01
N HIS A 400 0.31 0.87 -13.30
CA HIS A 400 0.22 -0.28 -14.20
C HIS A 400 0.82 0.02 -15.58
N GLU A 401 1.50 1.15 -15.74
CA GLU A 401 2.11 1.56 -16.99
C GLU A 401 3.18 0.58 -17.48
N TYR A 402 3.82 -0.12 -16.55
CA TYR A 402 4.81 -1.15 -16.88
C TYR A 402 4.17 -2.40 -17.48
N VAL A 403 2.91 -2.72 -17.12
CA VAL A 403 2.13 -3.78 -17.78
C VAL A 403 1.70 -3.33 -19.17
N THR A 404 1.25 -2.07 -19.29
CA THR A 404 0.91 -1.46 -20.59
C THR A 404 2.12 -1.47 -21.54
N GLN A 405 3.29 -1.04 -21.06
CA GLN A 405 4.54 -1.06 -21.80
C GLN A 405 4.93 -2.48 -22.20
N ALA A 406 4.82 -3.44 -21.28
CA ALA A 406 5.12 -4.83 -21.57
C ALA A 406 4.21 -5.42 -22.65
N ALA A 407 2.91 -5.11 -22.63
CA ALA A 407 1.96 -5.53 -23.67
C ALA A 407 2.30 -4.91 -25.04
N GLN A 408 2.74 -3.64 -25.08
CA GLN A 408 3.12 -2.96 -26.33
C GLN A 408 4.36 -3.58 -26.99
N PHE A 409 5.32 -4.06 -26.20
CA PHE A 409 6.47 -4.80 -26.71
C PHE A 409 6.08 -6.25 -27.06
N ALA A 410 5.36 -6.95 -26.18
CA ALA A 410 5.06 -8.36 -26.33
C ALA A 410 4.19 -8.68 -27.56
N ARG A 411 3.31 -7.76 -27.98
CA ARG A 411 2.52 -7.93 -29.22
C ARG A 411 3.36 -7.91 -30.50
N GLN A 412 4.65 -7.58 -30.43
CA GLN A 412 5.57 -7.54 -31.57
C GLN A 412 6.33 -8.87 -31.75
N VAL A 413 6.19 -9.81 -30.83
CA VAL A 413 6.93 -11.08 -30.80
C VAL A 413 6.00 -12.26 -30.52
N SER A 414 6.41 -13.48 -30.89
CA SER A 414 5.58 -14.69 -30.75
C SER A 414 5.82 -15.50 -29.46
N TYR A 415 6.89 -15.19 -28.73
CA TYR A 415 7.33 -15.91 -27.53
C TYR A 415 6.92 -15.17 -26.24
N PRO A 416 6.86 -15.86 -25.09
CA PRO A 416 6.73 -15.19 -23.80
C PRO A 416 7.89 -14.22 -23.55
N LEU A 417 7.58 -12.99 -23.16
CA LEU A 417 8.56 -11.93 -22.95
C LEU A 417 8.53 -11.49 -21.48
N LYS A 418 9.65 -11.65 -20.77
CA LYS A 418 9.88 -11.01 -19.47
C LYS A 418 10.63 -9.71 -19.68
N ILE A 419 10.01 -8.59 -19.32
CA ILE A 419 10.67 -7.29 -19.29
C ILE A 419 11.11 -6.99 -17.86
N ILE A 420 12.37 -6.57 -17.72
CA ILE A 420 12.96 -6.13 -16.46
C ILE A 420 13.54 -4.73 -16.68
N TRP A 421 13.05 -3.76 -15.90
CA TRP A 421 13.68 -2.45 -15.80
C TRP A 421 14.95 -2.60 -14.97
N SER A 422 16.05 -1.98 -15.43
CA SER A 422 17.23 -1.86 -14.57
C SER A 422 16.89 -1.01 -13.34
N ARG A 423 17.72 -1.04 -12.31
CA ARG A 423 17.51 -0.16 -11.14
C ARG A 423 17.52 1.31 -11.55
N GLU A 424 18.43 1.66 -12.46
CA GLU A 424 18.58 3.01 -12.99
C GLU A 424 17.34 3.45 -13.76
N GLU A 425 16.81 2.56 -14.60
CA GLU A 425 15.58 2.81 -15.35
C GLU A 425 14.38 2.95 -14.39
N ASP A 426 14.26 2.06 -13.41
CA ASP A 426 13.18 2.07 -12.43
C ASP A 426 13.17 3.33 -11.57
N LEU A 427 14.33 3.78 -11.08
CA LEU A 427 14.39 4.98 -10.26
C LEU A 427 14.15 6.25 -11.07
N THR A 428 14.66 6.33 -12.31
CA THR A 428 14.55 7.52 -13.17
C THR A 428 13.21 7.64 -13.89
N LEU A 429 12.43 6.55 -13.98
CA LEU A 429 11.08 6.51 -14.54
C LEU A 429 10.00 6.15 -13.52
N ASP A 430 10.32 6.27 -12.24
CA ASP A 430 9.37 6.10 -11.15
C ASP A 430 8.19 7.08 -11.31
N ARG A 431 7.10 6.80 -10.59
CA ARG A 431 6.00 7.73 -10.38
C ARG A 431 6.18 8.33 -9.01
N TYR A 432 6.71 9.54 -8.96
CA TYR A 432 7.23 10.10 -7.73
C TYR A 432 6.13 10.51 -6.77
N ARG A 433 6.38 10.37 -5.48
CA ARG A 433 5.63 11.13 -4.48
C ARG A 433 5.73 12.62 -4.84
N PRO A 434 4.64 13.40 -4.80
CA PRO A 434 4.71 14.82 -5.10
C PRO A 434 5.61 15.62 -4.15
N ALA A 435 6.19 16.68 -4.70
CA ALA A 435 6.71 17.79 -3.92
C ALA A 435 5.53 18.70 -3.48
N TYR A 436 5.64 19.24 -2.27
CA TYR A 436 4.63 20.11 -1.67
C TYR A 436 5.27 21.31 -1.00
N VAL A 437 4.52 22.41 -0.96
CA VAL A 437 4.80 23.56 -0.09
C VAL A 437 3.54 23.88 0.70
N ASP A 438 3.70 24.03 2.01
CA ASP A 438 2.60 24.29 2.94
C ASP A 438 2.89 25.59 3.71
N ARG A 439 1.89 26.46 3.88
CA ARG A 439 1.98 27.64 4.77
C ARG A 439 0.98 27.50 5.91
N LEU A 440 1.46 27.61 7.14
CA LEU A 440 0.64 27.54 8.34
C LEU A 440 0.72 28.84 9.12
N VAL A 441 -0.43 29.24 9.67
CA VAL A 441 -0.55 30.36 10.60
C VAL A 441 -1.39 29.91 11.78
N GLY A 442 -0.82 29.99 12.98
CA GLY A 442 -1.48 29.65 14.23
C GLY A 442 -1.63 30.88 15.12
N GLY A 443 -2.78 31.02 15.77
CA GLY A 443 -3.03 32.04 16.79
C GLY A 443 -3.12 31.41 18.18
N LEU A 444 -2.34 31.92 19.13
CA LEU A 444 -2.45 31.56 20.55
C LEU A 444 -3.07 32.70 21.36
N ASP A 445 -3.88 32.36 22.36
CA ASP A 445 -4.37 33.31 23.36
C ASP A 445 -3.26 33.71 24.36
N ALA A 446 -3.57 34.60 25.30
CA ALA A 446 -2.63 35.07 26.32
C ALA A 446 -2.19 33.98 27.31
N HIS A 447 -2.87 32.83 27.35
CA HIS A 447 -2.53 31.66 28.15
C HIS A 447 -1.76 30.61 27.35
N GLY A 448 -1.46 30.88 26.08
CA GLY A 448 -0.75 29.96 25.20
C GLY A 448 -1.63 28.82 24.68
N ASN A 449 -2.96 28.95 24.65
CA ASN A 449 -3.85 27.97 24.02
C ASN A 449 -4.07 28.31 22.55
N LEU A 450 -4.11 27.30 21.69
CA LEU A 450 -4.43 27.46 20.27
C LEU A 450 -5.89 27.88 20.10
N VAL A 451 -6.13 29.05 19.52
CA VAL A 451 -7.47 29.55 19.20
C VAL A 451 -7.86 29.31 17.74
N ALA A 452 -6.88 29.27 16.84
CA ALA A 452 -7.13 29.06 15.42
C ALA A 452 -5.91 28.60 14.64
N LEU A 453 -6.15 27.81 13.59
CA LEU A 453 -5.17 27.37 12.61
C LEU A 453 -5.62 27.71 11.18
N SER A 454 -4.74 28.30 10.39
CA SER A 454 -4.91 28.44 8.94
C SER A 454 -3.81 27.65 8.24
N HIS A 455 -4.18 26.84 7.24
CA HIS A 455 -3.26 25.99 6.48
C HIS A 455 -3.53 26.15 4.99
N ARG A 456 -2.50 26.52 4.23
CA ARG A 456 -2.52 26.49 2.77
C ARG A 456 -1.65 25.35 2.28
N ILE A 457 -2.23 24.46 1.47
CA ILE A 457 -1.50 23.38 0.79
C ILE A 457 -1.29 23.77 -0.67
N VAL A 458 -0.06 23.65 -1.16
CA VAL A 458 0.27 23.78 -2.58
C VAL A 458 0.92 22.52 -3.08
N GLY A 459 0.34 21.93 -4.13
CA GLY A 459 0.94 20.81 -4.84
C GLY A 459 -0.01 20.07 -5.77
N PRO A 460 0.47 18.95 -6.36
CA PRO A 460 -0.30 18.10 -7.27
C PRO A 460 -1.54 17.47 -6.62
N ALA A 461 -2.45 16.96 -7.46
CA ALA A 461 -3.55 16.08 -7.04
C ALA A 461 -3.36 14.71 -7.68
N VAL A 462 -2.95 13.71 -6.89
CA VAL A 462 -2.73 12.35 -7.41
C VAL A 462 -4.05 11.71 -7.81
N VAL A 463 -5.12 11.91 -7.03
CA VAL A 463 -6.47 11.40 -7.33
C VAL A 463 -6.93 11.89 -8.69
N ALA A 464 -6.70 13.17 -9.00
CA ALA A 464 -7.14 13.76 -10.26
C ALA A 464 -6.51 13.11 -11.51
N ARG A 465 -5.34 12.48 -11.38
CA ARG A 465 -4.71 11.70 -12.46
C ARG A 465 -5.17 10.25 -12.44
N TRP A 466 -5.18 9.62 -11.26
CA TRP A 466 -5.31 8.18 -11.13
C TRP A 466 -6.77 7.70 -11.05
N ALA A 467 -7.65 8.45 -10.39
CA ALA A 467 -9.09 8.22 -10.30
C ALA A 467 -9.84 9.57 -10.39
N PRO A 468 -9.87 10.21 -11.57
CA PRO A 468 -10.49 11.53 -11.74
C PRO A 468 -11.95 11.59 -11.27
N GLU A 469 -12.67 10.47 -11.35
CA GLU A 469 -14.04 10.31 -10.85
C GLU A 469 -14.18 10.39 -9.33
N ALA A 470 -13.10 10.16 -8.57
CA ALA A 470 -13.06 10.26 -7.12
C ALA A 470 -12.65 11.66 -6.62
N LEU A 471 -12.25 12.57 -7.51
CA LEU A 471 -11.90 13.94 -7.13
C LEU A 471 -13.15 14.69 -6.65
N LEU A 472 -13.03 15.45 -5.56
CA LEU A 472 -14.16 16.22 -5.05
C LEU A 472 -14.62 17.25 -6.10
N PRO A 473 -15.93 17.59 -6.18
CA PRO A 473 -16.47 18.49 -7.21
C PRO A 473 -15.82 19.88 -7.25
N ASN A 474 -15.27 20.35 -6.14
CA ASN A 474 -14.55 21.61 -6.04
C ASN A 474 -13.07 21.52 -6.46
N GLY A 475 -12.61 20.35 -6.93
CA GLY A 475 -11.25 20.08 -7.37
C GLY A 475 -10.25 19.74 -6.25
N VAL A 476 -10.72 19.55 -5.02
CA VAL A 476 -9.88 19.13 -3.89
C VAL A 476 -9.59 17.63 -3.99
N ASP A 477 -8.33 17.29 -3.82
CA ASP A 477 -7.88 15.92 -3.56
C ASP A 477 -8.02 15.65 -2.05
N ASP A 478 -8.92 14.75 -1.68
CA ASP A 478 -9.27 14.47 -0.28
C ASP A 478 -8.16 13.73 0.49
N ASP A 479 -7.27 13.03 -0.22
CA ASP A 479 -6.02 12.52 0.35
C ASP A 479 -5.23 13.64 1.03
N LEU A 480 -5.30 14.87 0.50
CA LEU A 480 -4.59 15.99 1.09
C LEU A 480 -5.14 16.43 2.45
N LEU A 481 -6.32 15.97 2.85
CA LEU A 481 -6.96 16.33 4.12
C LEU A 481 -6.50 15.46 5.29
N LEU A 482 -5.94 14.27 5.00
CA LEU A 482 -5.39 13.37 6.01
C LEU A 482 -4.32 14.07 6.86
N ALA A 483 -4.44 13.94 8.19
CA ALA A 483 -3.63 14.61 9.20
C ALA A 483 -3.68 16.16 9.20
N ALA A 484 -4.31 16.81 8.22
CA ALA A 484 -4.45 18.28 8.13
C ALA A 484 -5.80 18.78 8.67
N VAL A 485 -6.88 18.03 8.41
CA VAL A 485 -8.22 18.26 8.97
C VAL A 485 -8.54 17.21 10.02
N GLU A 486 -8.26 15.95 9.69
CA GLU A 486 -8.42 14.80 10.58
C GLU A 486 -7.23 14.73 11.54
N THR A 487 -7.29 15.51 12.62
CA THR A 487 -6.21 15.61 13.61
C THR A 487 -6.64 15.00 14.95
N PRO A 488 -5.70 14.55 15.80
CA PRO A 488 -5.99 14.10 17.16
C PRO A 488 -6.31 15.27 18.12
N TYR A 489 -6.59 16.47 17.60
CA TYR A 489 -6.69 17.71 18.37
C TYR A 489 -8.04 18.42 18.19
N ALA A 490 -8.53 18.96 19.30
CA ALA A 490 -9.63 19.91 19.33
C ALA A 490 -9.14 21.30 18.93
N ILE A 491 -9.14 21.59 17.62
CA ILE A 491 -8.81 22.91 17.08
C ILE A 491 -10.09 23.77 17.04
N PRO A 492 -10.17 24.91 17.76
CA PRO A 492 -11.42 25.66 17.88
C PRO A 492 -11.90 26.27 16.55
N ALA A 493 -11.00 26.89 15.80
CA ALA A 493 -11.26 27.39 14.46
C ALA A 493 -10.16 26.97 13.48
N MET A 494 -10.56 26.51 12.29
CA MET A 494 -9.66 26.02 11.24
C MET A 494 -10.06 26.59 9.89
N PHE A 495 -9.07 26.97 9.09
CA PHE A 495 -9.27 27.28 7.68
C PHE A 495 -8.19 26.57 6.86
N LEU A 496 -8.61 25.74 5.91
CA LEU A 496 -7.72 25.05 4.99
C LEU A 496 -8.11 25.37 3.56
N ASP A 497 -7.13 25.87 2.79
CA ASP A 497 -7.27 26.05 1.35
C ASP A 497 -6.18 25.29 0.57
N TYR A 498 -6.51 24.97 -0.67
CA TYR A 498 -5.69 24.15 -1.55
C TYR A 498 -5.46 24.86 -2.89
N ALA A 499 -4.20 25.05 -3.25
CA ALA A 499 -3.78 25.54 -4.56
C ALA A 499 -3.14 24.41 -5.36
N ARG A 500 -3.94 23.78 -6.24
CA ARG A 500 -3.48 22.70 -7.10
C ARG A 500 -2.40 23.19 -8.08
N ARG A 501 -1.26 22.51 -8.09
CA ARG A 501 -0.13 22.75 -9.01
C ARG A 501 0.55 21.43 -9.35
N GLU A 502 0.35 20.96 -10.58
CA GLU A 502 1.04 19.78 -11.09
C GLU A 502 2.52 20.07 -11.33
N ALA A 503 3.39 19.10 -11.06
CA ALA A 503 4.81 19.23 -11.35
C ALA A 503 5.06 19.07 -12.86
N PRO A 504 5.66 20.06 -13.56
CA PRO A 504 5.99 19.90 -14.97
C PRO A 504 7.01 18.77 -15.17
N GLY A 505 6.85 17.99 -16.23
CA GLY A 505 7.80 16.92 -16.58
C GLY A 505 7.90 15.78 -15.57
N VAL A 506 6.95 15.65 -14.65
CA VAL A 506 6.91 14.60 -13.63
C VAL A 506 5.52 13.99 -13.55
N VAL A 507 5.45 12.66 -13.55
CA VAL A 507 4.22 11.95 -13.19
C VAL A 507 4.26 11.60 -11.72
N THR A 508 3.25 12.05 -10.98
CA THR A 508 3.15 11.82 -9.54
C THR A 508 2.27 10.63 -9.20
N ALA A 509 2.62 9.93 -8.12
CA ALA A 509 1.84 8.83 -7.57
C ALA A 509 1.84 8.84 -6.05
N TRP A 510 0.99 7.99 -5.47
CA TRP A 510 1.01 7.73 -4.05
C TRP A 510 2.26 6.96 -3.66
N TRP A 511 2.82 7.33 -2.52
CA TRP A 511 3.99 6.72 -1.90
C TRP A 511 3.62 6.41 -0.45
N ARG A 512 4.11 5.30 0.10
CA ARG A 512 3.70 4.74 1.40
C ARG A 512 3.54 5.83 2.45
N GLY A 513 2.33 6.03 2.95
CA GLY A 513 2.00 7.19 3.79
C GLY A 513 0.88 8.05 3.21
N VAL A 514 0.75 8.07 1.88
CA VAL A 514 -0.23 8.86 1.13
C VAL A 514 -0.27 10.31 1.64
N GLY A 515 -1.45 10.88 1.89
CA GLY A 515 -1.62 12.19 2.52
C GLY A 515 -1.04 12.29 3.93
N GLY A 516 -1.05 11.18 4.68
CA GLY A 516 -0.53 11.12 6.05
C GLY A 516 0.94 11.50 6.18
N THR A 517 1.82 11.01 5.29
CA THR A 517 3.25 11.38 5.33
C THR A 517 3.50 12.85 5.03
N ARG A 518 2.64 13.50 4.22
CA ARG A 518 2.71 14.95 4.01
C ARG A 518 2.19 15.69 5.23
N GLY A 519 0.97 15.35 5.66
CA GLY A 519 0.22 16.10 6.67
C GLY A 519 0.86 16.02 8.05
N VAL A 520 1.27 14.82 8.50
CA VAL A 520 1.83 14.63 9.85
C VAL A 520 3.11 15.43 10.03
N PHE A 521 4.05 15.42 9.08
CA PHE A 521 5.28 16.23 9.16
C PHE A 521 4.95 17.71 9.40
N VAL A 522 4.08 18.27 8.57
CA VAL A 522 3.75 19.69 8.57
C VAL A 522 3.02 20.09 9.85
N ILE A 523 1.98 19.34 10.21
CA ILE A 523 1.12 19.67 11.36
C ILE A 523 1.89 19.45 12.66
N GLU A 524 2.53 18.31 12.86
CA GLU A 524 3.21 18.00 14.12
C GLU A 524 4.48 18.83 14.34
N SER A 525 5.18 19.23 13.28
CA SER A 525 6.26 20.21 13.44
C SER A 525 5.73 21.59 13.78
N PHE A 526 4.59 22.02 13.21
CA PHE A 526 3.99 23.31 13.54
C PHE A 526 3.38 23.36 14.94
N ILE A 527 2.76 22.27 15.41
CA ILE A 527 2.31 22.13 16.80
C ILE A 527 3.48 22.25 17.78
N ASP A 528 4.66 21.72 17.43
CA ASP A 528 5.85 21.87 18.26
C ASP A 528 6.38 23.33 18.31
N GLU A 529 6.28 24.05 17.20
CA GLU A 529 6.57 25.49 17.15
C GLU A 529 5.57 26.31 17.98
N LEU A 530 4.29 25.96 17.95
CA LEU A 530 3.26 26.57 18.80
C LEU A 530 3.52 26.30 20.29
N ALA A 531 3.90 25.07 20.65
CA ALA A 531 4.29 24.74 22.02
C ALA A 531 5.47 25.58 22.51
N ALA A 532 6.50 25.74 21.66
CA ALA A 532 7.65 26.60 21.97
C ALA A 532 7.27 28.07 22.10
N ALA A 533 6.41 28.60 21.22
CA ALA A 533 5.90 29.97 21.31
C ALA A 533 5.06 30.20 22.58
N ALA A 534 4.30 29.19 23.01
CA ALA A 534 3.58 29.16 24.27
C ALA A 534 4.49 28.96 25.50
N LYS A 535 5.79 28.67 25.29
CA LYS A 535 6.74 28.25 26.34
C LYS A 535 6.22 27.05 27.16
N ALA A 536 5.54 26.13 26.48
CA ALA A 536 4.96 24.94 27.08
C ALA A 536 5.78 23.71 26.72
N ASP A 537 5.79 22.73 27.63
CA ASP A 537 6.28 21.38 27.31
C ASP A 537 5.48 20.78 26.12
N PRO A 538 6.14 20.23 25.09
CA PRO A 538 5.47 19.70 23.90
C PRO A 538 4.45 18.58 24.16
N VAL A 539 4.69 17.69 25.13
CA VAL A 539 3.75 16.63 25.49
C VAL A 539 2.54 17.24 26.21
N ALA A 540 2.78 18.11 27.18
CA ALA A 540 1.71 18.79 27.91
C ALA A 540 0.85 19.68 26.99
N PHE A 541 1.46 20.34 26.00
CA PHE A 541 0.75 21.13 25.00
C PHE A 541 -0.20 20.26 24.17
N ARG A 542 0.32 19.15 23.60
CA ARG A 542 -0.49 18.17 22.87
C ARG A 542 -1.60 17.56 23.72
N ARG A 543 -1.32 17.23 24.98
CA ARG A 543 -2.30 16.68 25.93
C ARG A 543 -3.48 17.62 26.17
N ARG A 544 -3.24 18.94 26.25
CA ARG A 544 -4.32 19.94 26.33
C ARG A 544 -5.12 19.99 25.04
N MET A 545 -4.45 19.88 23.90
CA MET A 545 -5.09 19.94 22.59
C MET A 545 -5.92 18.71 22.26
N THR A 546 -5.69 17.54 22.86
CA THR A 546 -6.51 16.33 22.56
C THR A 546 -7.99 16.49 22.90
N GLY A 547 -8.38 17.48 23.73
CA GLY A 547 -9.77 17.64 24.16
C GLY A 547 -10.38 16.34 24.66
N ASP A 548 -11.53 15.97 24.10
CA ASP A 548 -12.31 14.76 24.41
C ASP A 548 -11.94 13.54 23.53
N HIS A 549 -10.70 13.45 23.04
CA HIS A 549 -10.17 12.28 22.34
C HIS A 549 -9.38 11.36 23.30
N PRO A 550 -10.04 10.44 24.06
CA PRO A 550 -9.36 9.63 25.06
C PRO A 550 -8.33 8.66 24.47
N ARG A 551 -8.58 8.11 23.27
CA ARG A 551 -7.63 7.22 22.56
C ARG A 551 -6.35 7.97 22.17
N ALA A 552 -6.48 9.19 21.64
CA ALA A 552 -5.35 10.06 21.35
C ALA A 552 -4.53 10.40 22.60
N ARG A 553 -5.20 10.72 23.72
CA ARG A 553 -4.54 10.96 25.00
C ARG A 553 -3.83 9.70 25.52
N ALA A 554 -4.47 8.54 25.42
CA ALA A 554 -3.91 7.28 25.90
C ALA A 554 -2.61 6.91 25.18
N VAL A 555 -2.55 7.02 23.84
CA VAL A 555 -1.30 6.77 23.11
C VAL A 555 -0.23 7.81 23.45
N LEU A 556 -0.58 9.10 23.57
CA LEU A 556 0.37 10.14 23.94
C LEU A 556 0.99 9.88 25.32
N ASP A 557 0.16 9.57 26.30
CA ASP A 557 0.59 9.35 27.68
C ASP A 557 1.45 8.08 27.79
N LEU A 558 1.06 6.99 27.11
CA LEU A 558 1.84 5.75 27.08
C LEU A 558 3.20 5.96 26.41
N ALA A 559 3.27 6.63 25.26
CA ALA A 559 4.54 6.90 24.58
C ALA A 559 5.46 7.79 25.44
N ALA A 560 4.91 8.82 26.09
CA ALA A 560 5.67 9.69 26.99
C ALA A 560 6.19 8.94 28.23
N GLU A 561 5.39 8.06 28.82
CA GLU A 561 5.81 7.19 29.93
C GLU A 561 6.98 6.29 29.50
N LYS A 562 6.82 5.54 28.40
CA LYS A 562 7.81 4.55 27.93
C LYS A 562 9.10 5.19 27.41
N ALA A 563 9.02 6.42 26.90
CA ALA A 563 10.17 7.23 26.52
C ALA A 563 10.79 7.98 27.71
N GLU A 564 10.29 7.78 28.94
CA GLU A 564 10.78 8.44 30.15
C GLU A 564 10.83 9.97 29.97
N TRP A 565 9.77 10.55 29.40
CA TRP A 565 9.71 11.97 29.04
C TRP A 565 10.09 12.87 30.23
N GLY A 566 11.03 13.79 29.99
CA GLY A 566 11.59 14.67 31.02
C GLY A 566 12.89 14.17 31.66
N SER A 567 13.31 12.93 31.40
CA SER A 567 14.64 12.45 31.77
C SER A 567 15.76 13.20 31.03
N LYS A 568 16.92 13.32 31.66
CA LYS A 568 18.06 14.06 31.10
C LYS A 568 18.74 13.25 29.99
N LEU A 569 18.87 13.84 28.80
CA LEU A 569 19.66 13.28 27.72
C LEU A 569 21.16 13.62 27.84
N PRO A 570 22.04 12.83 27.19
CA PRO A 570 23.45 13.19 27.00
C PRO A 570 23.60 14.56 26.29
N PRO A 571 24.75 15.25 26.45
CA PRO A 571 25.04 16.46 25.69
C PRO A 571 24.89 16.25 24.18
N GLY A 572 24.30 17.23 23.48
CA GLY A 572 23.98 17.09 22.04
C GLY A 572 22.74 16.24 21.76
N GLY A 573 22.06 15.74 22.80
CA GLY A 573 20.82 14.98 22.67
C GLY A 573 19.57 15.85 22.55
N GLY A 574 18.63 15.43 21.70
CA GLY A 574 17.31 16.04 21.56
C GLY A 574 16.21 14.98 21.64
N ARG A 575 15.07 15.32 22.26
CA ARG A 575 13.88 14.46 22.34
C ARG A 575 12.68 15.18 21.73
N GLY A 576 11.97 14.50 20.83
CA GLY A 576 10.81 15.06 20.12
C GLY A 576 9.63 14.11 20.13
N VAL A 577 8.43 14.67 20.09
CA VAL A 577 7.16 13.92 20.08
C VAL A 577 6.32 14.31 18.87
N ALA A 578 5.62 13.33 18.30
CA ALA A 578 4.58 13.52 17.31
C ALA A 578 3.35 12.68 17.72
N LEU A 579 2.14 13.23 17.58
CA LEU A 579 0.88 12.54 17.77
C LEU A 579 0.04 12.65 16.50
N GLN A 580 -0.45 11.53 15.99
CA GLN A 580 -1.20 11.49 14.74
C GLN A 580 -2.51 10.70 14.88
N TYR A 581 -3.46 11.04 14.02
CA TYR A 581 -4.62 10.21 13.71
C TYR A 581 -4.67 10.06 12.19
N VAL A 582 -4.40 8.85 11.71
CA VAL A 582 -4.36 8.54 10.27
C VAL A 582 -4.91 7.13 10.06
N PHE A 583 -5.71 6.96 9.01
CA PHE A 583 -6.29 5.67 8.62
C PHE A 583 -7.10 4.99 9.74
N GLY A 584 -7.76 5.76 10.60
CA GLY A 584 -8.51 5.23 11.74
C GLY A 584 -7.67 4.83 12.95
N SER A 585 -6.35 5.03 12.91
CA SER A 585 -5.40 4.65 13.96
C SER A 585 -4.76 5.85 14.63
N TYR A 586 -4.63 5.80 15.96
CA TYR A 586 -3.88 6.78 16.75
C TYR A 586 -2.47 6.28 17.02
N LEU A 587 -1.46 7.10 16.74
CA LEU A 587 -0.08 6.81 17.09
C LEU A 587 0.56 8.01 17.78
N ALA A 588 1.31 7.77 18.84
CA ALA A 588 2.26 8.72 19.39
C ALA A 588 3.67 8.17 19.24
N THR A 589 4.59 8.98 18.70
CA THR A 589 5.98 8.60 18.47
C THR A 589 6.89 9.59 19.15
N VAL A 590 7.74 9.09 20.04
CA VAL A 590 8.82 9.86 20.68
C VAL A 590 10.15 9.38 20.09
N MET A 591 10.97 10.31 19.60
CA MET A 591 12.31 10.02 19.11
C MET A 591 13.37 10.73 19.93
N GLU A 592 14.49 10.05 20.11
CA GLU A 592 15.72 10.61 20.67
C GLU A 592 16.79 10.66 19.59
N VAL A 593 17.41 11.81 19.43
CA VAL A 593 18.49 12.04 18.49
C VAL A 593 19.75 12.50 19.20
N GLU A 594 20.89 12.24 18.57
CA GLU A 594 22.18 12.79 18.93
C GLU A 594 22.71 13.64 17.77
N MET A 595 23.14 14.86 18.08
CA MET A 595 23.74 15.81 17.14
C MET A 595 25.05 16.38 17.71
N SER A 596 26.07 15.52 17.83
CA SER A 596 27.32 15.82 18.53
C SER A 596 28.24 16.85 17.86
N ASP A 597 28.13 17.05 16.54
CA ASP A 597 28.99 17.94 15.74
C ASP A 597 28.21 19.01 14.94
N GLY A 598 26.90 19.14 15.17
CA GLY A 598 26.04 20.10 14.48
C GLY A 598 25.70 19.77 13.02
N GLY A 599 26.22 18.66 12.46
CA GLY A 599 25.98 18.26 11.07
C GLY A 599 25.48 16.82 10.90
N THR A 600 25.90 15.90 11.78
CA THR A 600 25.50 14.50 11.77
C THR A 600 24.35 14.28 12.75
N VAL A 601 23.26 13.66 12.27
CA VAL A 601 22.14 13.23 13.11
C VAL A 601 22.11 11.71 13.22
N LEU A 602 22.06 11.21 14.45
CA LEU A 602 21.83 9.80 14.74
C LEU A 602 20.52 9.67 15.52
N VAL A 603 19.54 8.97 14.95
CA VAL A 603 18.33 8.60 15.69
C VAL A 603 18.70 7.40 16.56
N ARG A 604 18.73 7.60 17.89
CA ARG A 604 19.17 6.58 18.85
C ARG A 604 18.05 5.66 19.26
N ARG A 605 16.85 6.22 19.49
CA ARG A 605 15.71 5.50 20.03
C ARG A 605 14.41 6.07 19.45
N ALA A 606 13.44 5.20 19.18
CA ALA A 606 12.08 5.55 18.82
C ALA A 606 11.10 4.71 19.67
N VAL A 607 10.26 5.39 20.44
CA VAL A 607 9.21 4.76 21.26
C VAL A 607 7.87 5.12 20.65
N VAL A 608 7.06 4.10 20.33
CA VAL A 608 5.75 4.27 19.73
C VAL A 608 4.68 3.65 20.61
N ALA A 609 3.61 4.39 20.86
CA ALA A 609 2.35 3.83 21.33
C ALA A 609 1.33 3.89 20.18
N ALA A 610 0.59 2.81 19.97
CA ALA A 610 -0.39 2.71 18.89
C ALA A 610 -1.72 2.13 19.38
N ASP A 611 -2.81 2.72 18.92
CA ASP A 611 -4.17 2.20 19.04
C ASP A 611 -4.80 2.16 17.64
N CYS A 612 -4.87 0.97 17.06
CA CYS A 612 -5.50 0.70 15.77
C CYS A 612 -6.82 -0.08 15.94
N GLY A 613 -7.50 0.04 17.08
CA GLY A 613 -8.67 -0.79 17.37
C GLY A 613 -8.29 -2.24 17.60
N ARG A 614 -9.19 -3.17 17.26
CA ARG A 614 -8.94 -4.60 17.39
C ARG A 614 -7.78 -5.03 16.50
N VAL A 615 -6.67 -5.39 17.13
CA VAL A 615 -5.51 -5.95 16.45
C VAL A 615 -5.84 -7.35 15.94
N VAL A 616 -5.60 -7.60 14.65
CA VAL A 616 -5.74 -8.95 14.07
C VAL A 616 -4.53 -9.82 14.42
N ASN A 617 -3.32 -9.36 14.10
CA ASN A 617 -2.07 -10.01 14.46
C ASN A 617 -1.08 -8.98 15.05
N PRO A 618 -0.80 -9.02 16.36
CA PRO A 618 0.05 -8.04 17.04
C PRO A 618 1.48 -7.96 16.50
N ASP A 619 2.09 -9.10 16.17
CA ASP A 619 3.46 -9.16 15.65
C ASP A 619 3.58 -8.39 14.32
N GLN A 620 2.59 -8.53 13.45
CA GLN A 620 2.58 -7.81 12.17
C GLN A 620 2.36 -6.31 12.32
N VAL A 621 1.52 -5.89 13.28
CA VAL A 621 1.32 -4.46 13.58
C VAL A 621 2.63 -3.84 14.06
N VAL A 622 3.36 -4.50 14.96
CA VAL A 622 4.68 -4.08 15.42
C VAL A 622 5.66 -3.98 14.26
N ALA A 623 5.80 -5.05 13.46
CA ALA A 623 6.72 -5.08 12.32
C ALA A 623 6.39 -4.00 11.26
N GLN A 624 5.11 -3.68 11.04
CA GLN A 624 4.70 -2.62 10.12
C GLN A 624 5.09 -1.22 10.61
N ILE A 625 4.96 -0.96 11.91
CA ILE A 625 5.38 0.30 12.52
C ILE A 625 6.92 0.43 12.46
N GLU A 626 7.65 -0.61 12.84
CA GLU A 626 9.13 -0.64 12.81
C GLU A 626 9.68 -0.41 11.40
N GLY A 627 9.26 -1.23 10.43
CA GLY A 627 9.69 -1.09 9.04
C GLY A 627 9.20 0.23 8.42
N GLY A 628 8.02 0.70 8.83
CA GLY A 628 7.46 1.99 8.42
C GLY A 628 8.33 3.16 8.87
N LEU A 629 8.78 3.16 10.14
CA LEU A 629 9.66 4.19 10.69
C LEU A 629 11.02 4.21 9.99
N ILE A 630 11.64 3.05 9.74
CA ILE A 630 12.94 2.97 9.06
C ILE A 630 12.83 3.52 7.62
N PHE A 631 11.75 3.15 6.91
CA PHE A 631 11.48 3.66 5.57
C PHE A 631 11.24 5.18 5.57
N GLY A 632 10.42 5.66 6.50
CA GLY A 632 10.12 7.09 6.65
C GLY A 632 11.33 7.92 7.09
N LEU A 633 12.18 7.40 7.97
CA LEU A 633 13.42 8.07 8.40
C LEU A 633 14.44 8.15 7.26
N SER A 634 14.55 7.12 6.42
CA SER A 634 15.39 7.19 5.22
C SER A 634 14.97 8.36 4.34
N ALA A 635 13.66 8.49 4.11
CA ALA A 635 13.10 9.58 3.34
C ALA A 635 13.31 10.94 3.99
N ALA A 636 12.94 11.06 5.27
CA ALA A 636 13.02 12.28 6.03
C ALA A 636 14.45 12.81 6.14
N LEU A 637 15.44 11.92 6.29
CA LEU A 637 16.82 12.34 6.49
C LEU A 637 17.57 12.58 5.19
N PHE A 638 17.34 11.79 4.12
CA PHE A 638 18.28 11.75 2.98
C PHE A 638 17.66 11.84 1.59
N ASN A 639 16.36 11.60 1.42
CA ASN A 639 15.82 11.39 0.08
C ASN A 639 15.26 12.66 -0.55
N GLU A 640 15.66 12.88 -1.79
CA GLU A 640 15.08 13.85 -2.71
C GLU A 640 15.38 13.34 -4.13
N VAL A 641 14.38 13.36 -5.01
CA VAL A 641 14.57 13.22 -6.45
C VAL A 641 14.74 14.62 -7.04
N THR A 642 15.86 14.83 -7.71
CA THR A 642 16.20 16.10 -8.35
C THR A 642 16.20 16.00 -9.86
N LEU A 643 15.85 17.12 -10.51
CA LEU A 643 15.72 17.26 -11.95
C LEU A 643 16.74 18.27 -12.47
N GLU A 644 17.41 17.88 -13.55
CA GLU A 644 18.27 18.75 -14.36
C GLU A 644 17.98 18.51 -15.84
N ASN A 645 17.60 19.55 -16.58
CA ASN A 645 17.25 19.47 -17.99
C ASN A 645 16.19 18.38 -18.28
N GLY A 646 15.15 18.33 -17.44
CA GLY A 646 14.07 17.35 -17.50
C GLY A 646 14.43 15.93 -17.04
N ARG A 647 15.69 15.67 -16.66
CA ARG A 647 16.19 14.34 -16.31
C ARG A 647 16.42 14.18 -14.82
N VAL A 648 16.13 12.99 -14.31
CA VAL A 648 16.37 12.61 -12.92
C VAL A 648 17.85 12.36 -12.67
N ARG A 649 18.38 12.90 -11.57
CA ARG A 649 19.81 12.81 -11.20
C ARG A 649 20.14 11.58 -10.37
N GLU A 650 19.25 11.21 -9.46
CA GLU A 650 19.41 10.05 -8.58
C GLU A 650 18.99 8.79 -9.34
N LYS A 651 19.90 7.83 -9.49
CA LYS A 651 19.66 6.64 -10.35
C LYS A 651 19.67 5.34 -9.58
N ASN A 652 20.32 5.28 -8.43
CA ASN A 652 20.51 4.04 -7.67
C ASN A 652 20.81 4.36 -6.20
N PHE A 653 20.85 3.37 -5.30
CA PHE A 653 21.00 3.55 -3.85
C PHE A 653 22.30 4.23 -3.39
N ASN A 654 23.29 4.35 -4.26
CA ASN A 654 24.50 5.15 -4.03
C ASN A 654 24.25 6.66 -4.17
N THR A 655 23.22 7.06 -4.93
CA THR A 655 22.81 8.46 -5.17
C THR A 655 21.47 8.79 -4.50
N TYR A 656 20.62 7.79 -4.29
CA TYR A 656 19.38 7.86 -3.50
C TYR A 656 19.54 7.04 -2.21
N ARG A 657 20.18 7.64 -1.20
CA ARG A 657 20.64 6.91 0.00
C ARG A 657 19.48 6.44 0.88
N VAL A 658 19.51 5.19 1.30
CA VAL A 658 18.65 4.65 2.37
C VAL A 658 19.43 4.48 3.67
N LEU A 659 18.75 4.47 4.82
CA LEU A 659 19.37 4.12 6.10
C LEU A 659 20.04 2.76 6.05
N ARG A 660 21.18 2.64 6.73
CA ARG A 660 21.92 1.39 6.91
C ARG A 660 21.65 0.78 8.27
N MET A 661 21.92 -0.51 8.43
CA MET A 661 21.66 -1.24 9.69
C MET A 661 22.31 -0.58 10.92
N ASN A 662 23.53 -0.03 10.78
CA ASN A 662 24.23 0.66 11.86
C ASN A 662 23.66 2.04 12.21
N GLU A 663 22.68 2.51 11.44
CA GLU A 663 22.01 3.81 11.61
C GLU A 663 20.55 3.63 12.07
N SER A 664 20.08 2.38 12.18
CA SER A 664 18.73 2.09 12.67
C SER A 664 18.65 2.43 14.16
N PRO A 665 17.60 3.15 14.60
CA PRO A 665 17.36 3.35 16.02
C PRO A 665 16.96 2.04 16.70
N ALA A 666 17.08 1.99 18.02
CA ALA A 666 16.31 1.05 18.82
C ALA A 666 14.83 1.45 18.75
N ILE A 667 13.95 0.54 18.31
CA ILE A 667 12.53 0.80 18.17
C ILE A 667 11.75 -0.02 19.20
N GLU A 668 10.85 0.63 19.92
CA GLU A 668 9.92 0.01 20.86
C GLU A 668 8.49 0.36 20.44
N VAL A 669 7.63 -0.64 20.31
CA VAL A 669 6.22 -0.46 19.94
C VAL A 669 5.34 -1.03 21.04
N HIS A 670 4.42 -0.21 21.55
CA HIS A 670 3.46 -0.55 22.57
C HIS A 670 2.05 -0.42 22.02
N LEU A 671 1.32 -1.54 21.98
CA LEU A 671 -0.05 -1.56 21.49
C LEU A 671 -1.02 -1.34 22.65
N ILE A 672 -2.01 -0.47 22.44
CA ILE A 672 -3.15 -0.34 23.35
C ILE A 672 -4.16 -1.45 23.03
N ASP A 673 -4.61 -2.15 24.06
CA ASP A 673 -5.72 -3.08 23.94
C ASP A 673 -7.02 -2.30 23.71
N SER A 674 -7.71 -2.59 22.62
CA SER A 674 -8.82 -1.80 22.11
C SER A 674 -9.91 -2.70 21.53
N ALA A 675 -11.16 -2.38 21.86
CA ALA A 675 -12.34 -3.10 21.39
C ALA A 675 -13.02 -2.41 20.19
N GLU A 676 -12.49 -1.28 19.73
CA GLU A 676 -12.95 -0.56 18.54
C GLU A 676 -12.69 -1.39 17.28
N ASP A 677 -13.39 -1.09 16.19
CA ASP A 677 -13.11 -1.72 14.91
C ASP A 677 -11.66 -1.44 14.44
N PRO A 678 -11.03 -2.37 13.71
CA PRO A 678 -9.65 -2.20 13.26
C PRO A 678 -9.47 -1.00 12.35
N GLY A 679 -8.44 -0.20 12.62
CA GLY A 679 -7.89 0.81 11.73
C GLY A 679 -6.74 0.27 10.86
N GLY A 680 -6.28 1.10 9.94
CA GLY A 680 -5.15 0.83 9.07
C GLY A 680 -3.81 1.11 9.76
N ILE A 681 -2.79 0.28 9.50
CA ILE A 681 -1.45 0.44 10.11
C ILE A 681 -0.30 0.53 9.10
N GLY A 682 -0.49 0.07 7.86
CA GLY A 682 0.61 -0.14 6.91
C GLY A 682 1.47 1.10 6.64
N GLU A 683 0.93 2.29 6.89
CA GLU A 683 1.52 3.57 6.52
C GLU A 683 1.84 4.48 7.72
N THR A 684 1.39 4.11 8.92
CA THR A 684 1.39 4.98 10.09
C THR A 684 2.79 5.25 10.63
N GLY A 685 3.65 4.21 10.69
CA GLY A 685 5.05 4.37 11.07
C GLY A 685 5.84 5.26 10.11
N THR A 686 5.54 5.18 8.81
CA THR A 686 6.17 6.04 7.80
C THR A 686 5.75 7.50 7.95
N ALA A 687 4.46 7.76 8.21
CA ALA A 687 3.95 9.12 8.43
C ALA A 687 4.55 9.80 9.67
N ALA A 688 4.75 9.06 10.76
CA ALA A 688 5.27 9.60 12.01
C ALA A 688 6.75 10.00 11.94
N ALA A 689 7.54 9.35 11.08
CA ALA A 689 9.00 9.42 11.10
C ALA A 689 9.55 10.84 10.94
N ALA A 690 9.09 11.58 9.94
CA ALA A 690 9.62 12.91 9.63
C ALA A 690 9.32 13.93 10.76
N ALA A 691 8.10 13.93 11.28
CA ALA A 691 7.68 14.81 12.37
C ALA A 691 8.48 14.57 13.64
N ALA A 692 8.54 13.31 14.09
CA ALA A 692 9.20 12.96 15.34
C ALA A 692 10.71 13.25 15.27
N ALA A 693 11.36 12.94 14.14
CA ALA A 693 12.76 13.27 13.91
C ALA A 693 13.01 14.78 13.87
N ALA A 694 12.20 15.54 13.12
CA ALA A 694 12.33 16.99 13.03
C ALA A 694 12.15 17.68 14.39
N ASN A 695 11.17 17.22 15.19
CA ASN A 695 10.93 17.76 16.54
C ASN A 695 12.08 17.40 17.49
N ALA A 696 12.64 16.19 17.39
CA ALA A 696 13.77 15.77 18.22
C ALA A 696 15.04 16.56 17.87
N MET A 697 15.32 16.74 16.58
CA MET A 697 16.40 17.61 16.12
C MET A 697 16.16 19.05 16.54
N ALA A 698 14.91 19.54 16.52
CA ALA A 698 14.62 20.91 16.91
C ALA A 698 14.82 21.20 18.39
N ALA A 699 14.67 20.20 19.26
CA ALA A 699 15.02 20.31 20.68
C ALA A 699 16.51 20.63 20.91
N THR A 700 17.38 20.44 19.90
CA THR A 700 18.80 20.83 19.96
C THR A 700 19.04 22.32 19.64
N GLY A 701 18.01 23.08 19.27
CA GLY A 701 18.06 24.54 19.13
C GLY A 701 17.83 25.10 17.72
N ARG A 702 17.52 24.26 16.72
CA ARG A 702 17.25 24.70 15.34
C ARG A 702 15.97 24.08 14.78
N ARG A 703 15.07 24.88 14.20
CA ARG A 703 13.88 24.34 13.51
C ARG A 703 14.21 23.84 12.10
N TYR A 704 13.57 22.74 11.71
CA TYR A 704 13.71 22.12 10.39
C TYR A 704 12.35 22.13 9.71
N ARG A 705 12.27 22.80 8.56
CA ARG A 705 11.00 22.99 7.82
C ARG A 705 11.06 22.44 6.40
N ARG A 706 12.23 21.96 5.99
CA ARG A 706 12.45 21.38 4.66
C ARG A 706 12.94 19.94 4.80
N LEU A 707 12.28 19.03 4.09
CA LEU A 707 12.79 17.70 3.84
C LEU A 707 13.67 17.69 2.57
N PRO A 708 14.74 16.89 2.51
CA PRO A 708 15.28 16.08 3.61
C PRO A 708 15.94 16.93 4.73
N LEU A 709 15.86 16.47 5.98
CA LEU A 709 16.30 17.20 7.19
C LEU A 709 17.81 17.44 7.23
N THR A 710 18.61 16.58 6.58
CA THR A 710 20.07 16.78 6.45
C THR A 710 20.46 17.62 5.24
N GLY A 711 19.49 17.99 4.40
CA GLY A 711 19.69 18.92 3.30
C GLY A 711 19.82 20.38 3.75
N THR A 712 20.09 21.27 2.80
CA THR A 712 20.16 22.72 3.07
C THR A 712 18.82 23.25 3.53
N GLN A 713 18.76 23.70 4.79
CA GLN A 713 17.59 24.37 5.37
C GLN A 713 17.63 25.88 5.10
N ALA A 714 16.45 26.47 4.92
CA ALA A 714 16.26 27.91 4.69
C ALA A 714 16.41 28.75 5.96
#